data_AF-A0AAW6K4M6-F1
#
_entry.id   AF-A0AAW6K4M6-F1
#
_cell.length_a   1.000
_cell.length_b   1.000
_cell.length_c   1.000
_cell.angle_alpha   90.00
_cell.angle_beta   90.00
_cell.angle_gamma   90.00
#
_symmetry.space_group_name_H-M   'P 1'
#
loop_
_entity.id
_entity.type
_entity.pdbx_description
1 polymer ?
#
loop_
_entity_poly.entity_id
_entity_poly.type
_entity_poly.pdbx_seq_one_letter_code
_entity_poly.pdbx_strand_id
1 'polypeptide(L)'
;MLKDKTLTYISLFSCAGVGCFGFKKAGFECIATNELIERRINVQKFNDKCKFDSGYICDDITTEETKNKIFAEIKKWEKMGNDKVDVLIATPPCQGMSVANHKKAENEIIRNSLVVESVHLVQKINPRFFIFENVAAFMKTGCTAPDGSVKAIGDVIYEELGEKYIIASRILNFKNYGSNSSRTRTVVIGVNREMAEYVSPIELYPAYVEEKSLRSIIGNMPELEWGEICSSDFYHAFRTYPERMRCWIHDLKEGECAFDNQDELKRPHKIVDGKIVPNIQKNGDKYTRQYWDKVAPCIHTRNDQLASQNTVHPKEDRVFSVRELMKIMTIPDEFKWVNFSLEELNALPEKNKKALLKKEEIKIRQSIGEAVPTNVFFQIAENIKNFMEQEHFTTAIINKTIENYKLEDADNLIKFIQNNPLNLGNASLARIAELTNSKRENNAAYYTNKFILNEIFKELPSIEKDVITILEPSVGIGNFLPFIFKKYEETKEVNIDVVDIDGRNLEILRLLLAKQKIPSNMKLNFIQADTLLYDFNKHYDLVIGNPPFSKLKSKDAAKYLKNNINKETTNTFEFFLEKAMTLSDYVVMITPKAVLNTPEFRKTRDLLATKKIDCIQDYGENGFRGVLVETICLFVDTNEKPNETKVESLTLKKTVVQKQKYITDKEYPYWIIYRNDFFDGISQRLDFDKFTVFRDRQITNSNTTQDKGKDCLRVIKSRNISDDGKEIIDIPGYDSYIKKDTVENLSAYKFVGNQNVYLTPNMTYKPRVMRNSGNVVVNGSVAVLIPKEKMALSERQMEYFSSAEYRKFYQIARNYQTRSLNVDATSVFFYGVLKECCNG
;
A
#
# COMPACT_ATOMS: atom_id res chain seq x y z
N MET A 1 -22.98 -4.84 -8.24
CA MET A 1 -23.31 -5.65 -9.43
C MET A 1 -24.79 -5.88 -9.48
N LEU A 2 -25.36 -5.66 -10.67
CA LEU A 2 -26.70 -6.08 -11.02
C LEU A 2 -26.79 -7.61 -11.13
N LYS A 3 -28.01 -8.14 -11.19
CA LYS A 3 -28.27 -9.59 -11.32
C LYS A 3 -27.67 -10.21 -12.59
N ASP A 4 -27.53 -9.44 -13.65
CA ASP A 4 -26.89 -9.82 -14.91
C ASP A 4 -25.35 -9.68 -14.88
N LYS A 5 -24.76 -9.46 -13.70
CA LYS A 5 -23.35 -9.18 -13.45
C LYS A 5 -22.85 -7.83 -14.03
N THR A 6 -23.73 -6.97 -14.54
CA THR A 6 -23.32 -5.63 -14.99
C THR A 6 -22.81 -4.81 -13.81
N LEU A 7 -21.65 -4.18 -14.00
CA LEU A 7 -20.97 -3.34 -13.01
C LEU A 7 -21.48 -1.91 -13.07
N THR A 8 -21.43 -1.22 -11.94
CA THR A 8 -21.97 0.13 -11.76
C THR A 8 -20.93 1.11 -11.25
N TYR A 9 -21.05 2.38 -11.64
CA TYR A 9 -20.17 3.42 -11.13
C TYR A 9 -20.88 4.75 -10.86
N ILE A 10 -20.26 5.56 -10.00
CA ILE A 10 -20.60 6.97 -9.75
C ILE A 10 -19.41 7.83 -10.13
N SER A 11 -19.65 8.99 -10.74
CA SER A 11 -18.61 9.92 -11.16
C SER A 11 -18.86 11.32 -10.58
N LEU A 12 -18.00 11.74 -9.65
CA LEU A 12 -18.03 13.06 -9.03
C LEU A 12 -17.03 14.00 -9.70
N PHE A 13 -17.38 15.28 -9.81
CA PHE A 13 -16.58 16.29 -10.53
C PHE A 13 -16.29 15.87 -11.98
N SER A 14 -17.32 15.31 -12.62
CA SER A 14 -17.20 14.48 -13.82
C SER A 14 -16.79 15.22 -15.11
N CYS A 15 -16.64 16.55 -15.09
CA CYS A 15 -16.34 17.38 -16.25
C CYS A 15 -17.33 17.10 -17.40
N ALA A 16 -16.89 17.07 -18.66
CA ALA A 16 -17.72 16.67 -19.80
C ALA A 16 -17.89 15.13 -19.91
N GLY A 17 -17.40 14.36 -18.93
CA GLY A 17 -17.50 12.90 -18.92
C GLY A 17 -16.40 12.17 -19.70
N VAL A 18 -15.40 12.87 -20.23
CA VAL A 18 -14.33 12.29 -21.10
C VAL A 18 -13.59 11.12 -20.42
N GLY A 19 -13.14 11.30 -19.18
CA GLY A 19 -12.39 10.25 -18.47
C GLY A 19 -13.26 9.04 -18.17
N CYS A 20 -14.39 9.25 -17.49
CA CYS A 20 -15.33 8.19 -17.12
C CYS A 20 -16.07 7.56 -18.31
N PHE A 21 -15.98 8.12 -19.52
CA PHE A 21 -16.41 7.42 -20.74
C PHE A 21 -15.66 6.10 -20.91
N GLY A 22 -14.44 5.97 -20.36
CA GLY A 22 -13.71 4.70 -20.29
C GLY A 22 -14.47 3.62 -19.53
N PHE A 23 -15.16 3.95 -18.44
CA PHE A 23 -15.99 2.99 -17.72
C PHE A 23 -17.20 2.55 -18.54
N LYS A 24 -17.84 3.48 -19.24
CA LYS A 24 -18.91 3.14 -20.18
C LYS A 24 -18.41 2.20 -21.29
N LYS A 25 -17.22 2.45 -21.84
CA LYS A 25 -16.60 1.60 -22.87
C LYS A 25 -16.26 0.20 -22.36
N ALA A 26 -15.91 0.07 -21.08
CA ALA A 26 -15.71 -1.23 -20.42
C ALA A 26 -17.04 -1.97 -20.13
N GLY A 27 -18.19 -1.32 -20.35
CA GLY A 27 -19.53 -1.90 -20.14
C GLY A 27 -20.11 -1.63 -18.75
N PHE A 28 -19.61 -0.64 -18.01
CA PHE A 28 -20.20 -0.23 -16.74
C PHE A 28 -21.38 0.71 -16.95
N GLU A 29 -22.34 0.61 -16.05
CA GLU A 29 -23.51 1.47 -15.97
C GLU A 29 -23.29 2.64 -14.99
N CYS A 30 -23.56 3.87 -15.43
CA CYS A 30 -23.42 5.04 -14.56
C CYS A 30 -24.70 5.24 -13.73
N ILE A 31 -24.58 5.06 -12.41
CA ILE A 31 -25.67 5.31 -11.45
C ILE A 31 -25.98 6.79 -11.39
N ALA A 32 -24.94 7.59 -11.14
CA ALA A 32 -25.04 9.03 -11.00
C ALA A 32 -23.75 9.70 -11.44
N THR A 33 -23.90 10.86 -12.06
CA THR A 33 -22.81 11.76 -12.39
C THR A 33 -23.08 13.13 -11.83
N ASN A 34 -22.10 13.71 -11.14
CA ASN A 34 -22.21 15.05 -10.59
C ASN A 34 -21.19 15.99 -11.27
N GLU A 35 -21.67 17.14 -11.72
CA GLU A 35 -20.86 18.21 -12.33
C GLU A 35 -21.61 19.53 -12.21
N LEU A 36 -20.92 20.58 -11.76
CA LEU A 36 -21.53 21.89 -11.50
C LEU A 36 -21.93 22.65 -12.78
N ILE A 37 -21.21 22.41 -13.89
CA ILE A 37 -21.36 23.17 -15.12
C ILE A 37 -22.32 22.47 -16.10
N GLU A 38 -23.51 23.05 -16.28
CA GLU A 38 -24.59 22.51 -17.12
C GLU A 38 -24.16 22.15 -18.56
N ARG A 39 -23.43 23.05 -19.23
CA ARG A 39 -22.95 22.80 -20.60
C ARG A 39 -22.07 21.54 -20.71
N ARG A 40 -21.44 21.09 -19.61
CA ARG A 40 -20.66 19.84 -19.55
C ARG A 40 -21.55 18.63 -19.28
N ILE A 41 -22.55 18.75 -18.41
CA ILE A 41 -23.59 17.74 -18.23
C ILE A 41 -24.29 17.43 -19.55
N ASN A 42 -24.59 18.44 -20.37
CA ASN A 42 -25.18 18.23 -21.69
C ASN A 42 -24.32 17.37 -22.62
N VAL A 43 -22.98 17.50 -22.57
CA VAL A 43 -22.07 16.61 -23.30
C VAL A 43 -22.22 15.17 -22.82
N GLN A 44 -22.35 14.94 -21.51
CA GLN A 44 -22.57 13.61 -20.97
C GLN A 44 -23.91 13.00 -21.43
N LYS A 45 -24.95 13.83 -21.55
CA LYS A 45 -26.26 13.41 -22.10
C LYS A 45 -26.15 13.00 -23.57
N PHE A 46 -25.39 13.72 -24.40
CA PHE A 46 -25.17 13.33 -25.82
C PHE A 46 -24.45 11.99 -25.97
N ASN A 47 -23.78 11.53 -24.91
CA ASN A 47 -23.09 10.25 -24.86
C ASN A 47 -23.88 9.19 -24.07
N ASP A 48 -25.15 9.43 -23.73
CA ASP A 48 -26.02 8.53 -22.96
C ASP A 48 -25.34 7.95 -21.71
N LYS A 49 -24.58 8.77 -21.00
CA LYS A 49 -23.70 8.29 -19.92
C LYS A 49 -24.49 7.61 -18.79
N CYS A 50 -25.56 8.24 -18.33
CA CYS A 50 -26.47 7.68 -17.33
C CYS A 50 -27.71 7.11 -18.02
N LYS A 51 -28.15 5.94 -17.56
CA LYS A 51 -29.38 5.27 -18.02
C LYS A 51 -30.65 6.07 -17.71
N PHE A 52 -30.65 6.81 -16.60
CA PHE A 52 -31.78 7.63 -16.17
C PHE A 52 -31.40 9.11 -16.17
N ASP A 53 -32.35 9.97 -16.57
CA ASP A 53 -32.13 11.42 -16.58
C ASP A 53 -31.84 11.96 -15.17
N SER A 54 -32.49 11.36 -14.15
CA SER A 54 -32.24 11.67 -12.73
C SER A 54 -30.82 11.36 -12.25
N GLY A 55 -30.05 10.58 -13.02
CA GLY A 55 -28.63 10.32 -12.78
C GLY A 55 -27.71 11.47 -13.23
N TYR A 56 -28.19 12.47 -13.97
CA TYR A 56 -27.42 13.66 -14.34
C TYR A 56 -27.64 14.78 -13.33
N ILE A 57 -26.74 14.89 -12.34
CA ILE A 57 -26.90 15.81 -11.21
C ILE A 57 -26.04 17.06 -11.44
N CYS A 58 -26.67 18.13 -11.92
CA CYS A 58 -26.02 19.41 -12.22
C CYS A 58 -26.03 20.36 -11.01
N ASP A 59 -25.39 19.98 -9.91
CA ASP A 59 -25.48 20.72 -8.64
C ASP A 59 -24.13 20.75 -7.87
N ASP A 60 -24.05 21.61 -6.85
CA ASP A 60 -22.92 21.70 -5.93
C ASP A 60 -22.92 20.54 -4.92
N ILE A 61 -21.91 19.67 -5.04
CA ILE A 61 -21.71 18.47 -4.21
C ILE A 61 -21.58 18.73 -2.72
N THR A 62 -21.23 19.95 -2.31
CA THR A 62 -21.10 20.32 -0.89
C THR A 62 -22.45 20.29 -0.16
N THR A 63 -23.55 20.49 -0.89
CA THR A 63 -24.90 20.55 -0.34
C THR A 63 -25.49 19.17 -0.03
N GLU A 64 -26.21 19.03 1.08
CA GLU A 64 -26.88 17.77 1.43
C GLU A 64 -28.00 17.41 0.44
N GLU A 65 -28.66 18.40 -0.17
CA GLU A 65 -29.66 18.15 -1.23
C GLU A 65 -29.04 17.38 -2.41
N THR A 66 -27.86 17.80 -2.86
CA THR A 66 -27.14 17.15 -3.95
C THR A 66 -26.73 15.72 -3.59
N LYS A 67 -26.21 15.52 -2.37
CA LYS A 67 -25.87 14.18 -1.88
C LYS A 67 -27.11 13.29 -1.78
N ASN A 68 -28.25 13.83 -1.37
CA ASN A 68 -29.53 13.12 -1.34
C ASN A 68 -30.02 12.69 -2.72
N LYS A 69 -29.78 13.49 -3.77
CA LYS A 69 -30.06 13.08 -5.17
C LYS A 69 -29.23 11.85 -5.56
N ILE A 70 -27.94 11.82 -5.20
CA ILE A 70 -27.06 10.66 -5.42
C ILE A 70 -27.58 9.42 -4.68
N PHE A 71 -27.92 9.57 -3.39
CA PHE A 71 -28.45 8.46 -2.59
C PHE A 71 -29.81 7.94 -3.10
N ALA A 72 -30.65 8.83 -3.65
CA ALA A 72 -31.92 8.44 -4.25
C ALA A 72 -31.71 7.58 -5.50
N GLU A 73 -30.75 7.93 -6.35
CA GLU A 73 -30.38 7.08 -7.48
C GLU A 73 -29.81 5.74 -7.01
N ILE A 74 -28.89 5.70 -6.04
CA ILE A 74 -28.39 4.42 -5.50
C ILE A 74 -29.54 3.51 -5.06
N LYS A 75 -30.51 4.03 -4.29
CA LYS A 75 -31.70 3.28 -3.86
C LYS A 75 -32.56 2.79 -5.03
N LYS A 76 -32.61 3.53 -6.14
CA LYS A 76 -33.33 3.12 -7.35
C LYS A 76 -32.62 1.95 -8.02
N TRP A 77 -31.29 1.98 -8.14
CA TRP A 77 -30.50 0.87 -8.67
C TRP A 77 -30.54 -0.36 -7.76
N GLU A 78 -30.57 -0.18 -6.44
CA GLU A 78 -30.79 -1.27 -5.47
C GLU A 78 -32.10 -2.01 -5.72
N LYS A 79 -33.20 -1.27 -5.97
CA LYS A 79 -34.50 -1.86 -6.34
C LYS A 79 -34.46 -2.62 -7.66
N MET A 80 -33.53 -2.30 -8.55
CA MET A 80 -33.29 -3.04 -9.79
C MET A 80 -32.39 -4.27 -9.59
N GLY A 81 -31.97 -4.54 -8.35
CA GLY A 81 -31.13 -5.66 -7.98
C GLY A 81 -29.64 -5.38 -8.02
N ASN A 82 -29.21 -4.10 -8.01
CA ASN A 82 -27.81 -3.77 -7.77
C ASN A 82 -27.51 -3.96 -6.28
N ASP A 83 -26.60 -4.86 -5.95
CA ASP A 83 -26.31 -5.17 -4.55
C ASP A 83 -25.49 -4.08 -3.82
N LYS A 84 -24.64 -3.36 -4.55
CA LYS A 84 -23.68 -2.38 -4.04
C LYS A 84 -23.10 -1.58 -5.21
N VAL A 85 -22.74 -0.32 -4.97
CA VAL A 85 -21.97 0.49 -5.94
C VAL A 85 -20.60 -0.15 -6.15
N ASP A 86 -20.25 -0.47 -7.40
CA ASP A 86 -18.97 -1.12 -7.67
C ASP A 86 -17.83 -0.09 -7.60
N VAL A 87 -17.95 1.06 -8.28
CA VAL A 87 -16.86 2.05 -8.33
C VAL A 87 -17.37 3.47 -8.05
N LEU A 88 -16.67 4.21 -7.18
CA LEU A 88 -16.81 5.66 -7.07
C LEU A 88 -15.55 6.34 -7.60
N ILE A 89 -15.71 7.21 -8.60
CA ILE A 89 -14.62 7.98 -9.21
C ILE A 89 -14.81 9.44 -8.79
N ALA A 90 -13.75 10.10 -8.31
CA ALA A 90 -13.76 11.53 -8.07
C ALA A 90 -12.51 12.22 -8.61
N THR A 91 -12.71 13.34 -9.31
CA THR A 91 -11.65 14.20 -9.84
C THR A 91 -11.80 15.62 -9.31
N PRO A 92 -11.73 15.84 -7.98
CA PRO A 92 -12.03 17.13 -7.36
C PRO A 92 -11.07 18.22 -7.85
N PRO A 93 -11.56 19.44 -8.14
CA PRO A 93 -10.73 20.51 -8.66
C PRO A 93 -9.77 21.06 -7.59
N CYS A 94 -8.49 21.18 -7.94
CA CYS A 94 -7.42 21.59 -7.03
C CYS A 94 -6.66 22.82 -7.55
N GLN A 95 -7.37 23.95 -7.69
CA GLN A 95 -6.84 25.16 -8.35
C GLN A 95 -5.72 25.90 -7.58
N GLY A 96 -5.52 25.62 -6.29
CA GLY A 96 -4.42 26.18 -5.48
C GLY A 96 -3.09 25.41 -5.55
N MET A 97 -3.01 24.35 -6.38
CA MET A 97 -1.94 23.34 -6.32
C MET A 97 -1.04 23.29 -7.56
N SER A 98 -1.25 24.18 -8.54
CA SER A 98 -0.38 24.23 -9.72
C SER A 98 0.94 24.92 -9.37
N VAL A 99 2.06 24.41 -9.89
CA VAL A 99 3.42 24.97 -9.75
C VAL A 99 3.48 26.45 -10.18
N ALA A 100 2.49 26.93 -10.96
CA ALA A 100 2.40 28.29 -11.46
C ALA A 100 1.73 29.31 -10.50
N ASN A 101 1.07 28.89 -9.40
CA ASN A 101 0.39 29.79 -8.46
C ASN A 101 1.21 29.94 -7.16
N HIS A 102 2.08 30.93 -7.10
CA HIS A 102 2.97 31.21 -5.96
C HIS A 102 2.33 31.97 -4.77
N LYS A 103 1.00 32.15 -4.73
CA LYS A 103 0.33 32.90 -3.64
C LYS A 103 -0.85 32.12 -3.06
N LYS A 104 -0.66 31.54 -1.86
CA LYS A 104 -1.69 30.83 -1.10
C LYS A 104 -2.68 31.82 -0.48
N ALA A 105 -3.89 31.90 -1.03
CA ALA A 105 -5.00 32.67 -0.45
C ALA A 105 -5.94 31.74 0.35
N GLU A 106 -6.67 32.27 1.34
CA GLU A 106 -7.62 31.49 2.18
C GLU A 106 -8.67 30.71 1.35
N ASN A 107 -9.10 31.26 0.21
CA ASN A 107 -10.02 30.59 -0.73
C ASN A 107 -9.45 29.31 -1.37
N GLU A 108 -8.13 29.10 -1.37
CA GLU A 108 -7.50 27.90 -1.92
C GLU A 108 -7.63 26.69 -0.97
N ILE A 109 -7.63 26.93 0.34
CA ILE A 109 -7.82 25.87 1.34
C ILE A 109 -9.25 25.31 1.24
N ILE A 110 -10.25 26.18 1.07
CA ILE A 110 -11.66 25.80 0.90
C ILE A 110 -11.85 24.91 -0.34
N ARG A 111 -11.19 25.21 -1.46
CA ARG A 111 -11.25 24.39 -2.68
C ARG A 111 -10.57 23.04 -2.51
N ASN A 112 -9.45 22.99 -1.78
CA ASN A 112 -8.80 21.72 -1.45
C ASN A 112 -9.69 20.83 -0.55
N SER A 113 -10.68 21.39 0.16
CA SER A 113 -11.63 20.64 0.97
C SER A 113 -12.71 19.88 0.16
N LEU A 114 -12.84 20.09 -1.16
CA LEU A 114 -13.78 19.30 -1.98
C LEU A 114 -13.42 17.81 -2.04
N VAL A 115 -12.16 17.45 -1.78
CA VAL A 115 -11.78 16.04 -1.60
C VAL A 115 -12.43 15.43 -0.36
N VAL A 116 -12.66 16.23 0.69
CA VAL A 116 -13.30 15.76 1.94
C VAL A 116 -14.75 15.36 1.68
N GLU A 117 -15.46 16.08 0.81
CA GLU A 117 -16.79 15.66 0.35
C GLU A 117 -16.77 14.31 -0.37
N SER A 118 -15.72 14.07 -1.18
CA SER A 118 -15.53 12.78 -1.85
C SER A 118 -15.26 11.66 -0.84
N VAL A 119 -14.42 11.92 0.17
CA VAL A 119 -14.12 10.99 1.26
C VAL A 119 -15.39 10.63 2.04
N HIS A 120 -16.18 11.63 2.44
CA HIS A 120 -17.46 11.42 3.13
C HIS A 120 -18.44 10.59 2.28
N LEU A 121 -18.52 10.84 0.97
CA LEU A 121 -19.36 10.06 0.07
C LEU A 121 -18.87 8.60 -0.04
N VAL A 122 -17.56 8.36 -0.13
CA VAL A 122 -17.02 6.99 -0.10
C VAL A 122 -17.36 6.30 1.23
N GLN A 123 -17.27 6.98 2.37
CA GLN A 123 -17.63 6.41 3.67
C GLN A 123 -19.11 6.03 3.76
N LYS A 124 -20.01 6.91 3.30
CA LYS A 124 -21.47 6.71 3.34
C LYS A 124 -21.95 5.68 2.31
N ILE A 125 -21.45 5.75 1.08
CA ILE A 125 -21.83 4.84 -0.02
C ILE A 125 -21.19 3.47 0.15
N ASN A 126 -19.99 3.41 0.74
CA ASN A 126 -19.21 2.20 0.92
C ASN A 126 -19.04 1.38 -0.39
N PRO A 127 -18.54 1.96 -1.50
CA PRO A 127 -18.37 1.23 -2.75
C PRO A 127 -17.38 0.06 -2.64
N ARG A 128 -17.38 -0.84 -3.63
CA ARG A 128 -16.34 -1.90 -3.71
C ARG A 128 -14.95 -1.31 -3.95
N PHE A 129 -14.89 -0.32 -4.83
CA PHE A 129 -13.68 0.40 -5.20
C PHE A 129 -13.91 1.91 -5.16
N PHE A 130 -12.87 2.68 -4.84
CA PHE A 130 -12.85 4.11 -5.12
C PHE A 130 -11.60 4.48 -5.90
N ILE A 131 -11.71 5.51 -6.74
CA ILE A 131 -10.62 6.06 -7.54
C ILE A 131 -10.63 7.57 -7.39
N PHE A 132 -9.54 8.13 -6.87
CA PHE A 132 -9.29 9.57 -6.92
C PHE A 132 -8.17 9.85 -7.92
N GLU A 133 -8.37 10.83 -8.79
CA GLU A 133 -7.33 11.34 -9.68
C GLU A 133 -7.13 12.84 -9.44
N ASN A 134 -5.87 13.26 -9.41
CA ASN A 134 -5.51 14.66 -9.26
C ASN A 134 -4.05 14.97 -9.65
N VAL A 135 -3.61 16.22 -9.50
CA VAL A 135 -2.23 16.67 -9.76
C VAL A 135 -1.19 15.93 -8.90
N ALA A 136 0.06 15.87 -9.35
CA ALA A 136 1.14 15.12 -8.67
C ALA A 136 1.34 15.47 -7.18
N ALA A 137 1.10 16.75 -6.80
CA ALA A 137 1.22 17.22 -5.43
C ALA A 137 0.05 16.82 -4.50
N PHE A 138 -0.93 16.06 -5.00
CA PHE A 138 -2.19 15.74 -4.32
C PHE A 138 -2.05 15.28 -2.88
N MET A 139 -1.35 14.17 -2.65
CA MET A 139 -1.25 13.55 -1.32
C MET A 139 -0.61 14.45 -0.26
N LYS A 140 0.26 15.38 -0.68
CA LYS A 140 1.05 16.24 0.21
C LYS A 140 0.43 17.62 0.44
N THR A 141 -0.67 17.92 -0.24
CA THR A 141 -1.29 19.25 -0.13
C THR A 141 -2.18 19.32 1.09
N GLY A 142 -2.16 20.47 1.79
CA GLY A 142 -3.04 20.73 2.92
C GLY A 142 -4.50 20.99 2.54
N CYS A 143 -5.42 20.39 3.28
CA CYS A 143 -6.86 20.69 3.28
C CYS A 143 -7.38 20.86 4.70
N THR A 144 -8.57 21.45 4.86
CA THR A 144 -9.28 21.44 6.14
C THR A 144 -9.92 20.07 6.35
N ALA A 145 -9.43 19.32 7.33
CA ALA A 145 -9.97 18.02 7.71
C ALA A 145 -11.35 18.16 8.40
N PRO A 146 -12.12 17.06 8.56
CA PRO A 146 -13.43 17.09 9.22
C PRO A 146 -13.41 17.68 10.65
N ASP A 147 -12.28 17.55 11.35
CA ASP A 147 -12.05 18.10 12.70
C ASP A 147 -11.67 19.60 12.72
N GLY A 148 -11.61 20.25 11.55
CA GLY A 148 -11.23 21.65 11.38
C GLY A 148 -9.71 21.90 11.34
N SER A 149 -8.88 20.87 11.53
CA SER A 149 -7.43 20.99 11.44
C SER A 149 -6.93 21.03 10.00
N VAL A 150 -5.73 21.58 9.77
CA VAL A 150 -5.07 21.52 8.46
C VAL A 150 -4.18 20.28 8.42
N LYS A 151 -4.55 19.32 7.57
CA LYS A 151 -3.81 18.05 7.36
C LYS A 151 -3.51 17.87 5.89
N ALA A 152 -2.54 17.02 5.55
CA ALA A 152 -2.34 16.64 4.16
C ALA A 152 -3.54 15.81 3.69
N ILE A 153 -3.97 15.99 2.44
CA ILE A 153 -5.09 15.24 1.85
C ILE A 153 -4.84 13.73 1.95
N GLY A 154 -3.60 13.29 1.78
CA GLY A 154 -3.22 11.89 1.95
C GLY A 154 -3.54 11.39 3.35
N ASP A 155 -3.19 12.15 4.39
CA ASP A 155 -3.46 11.80 5.78
C ASP A 155 -4.96 11.65 6.01
N VAL A 156 -5.77 12.60 5.53
CA VAL A 156 -7.24 12.52 5.64
C VAL A 156 -7.79 11.28 4.94
N ILE A 157 -7.33 10.96 3.73
CA ILE A 157 -7.76 9.75 3.00
C ILE A 157 -7.43 8.48 3.81
N TYR A 158 -6.21 8.36 4.34
CA TYR A 158 -5.80 7.18 5.08
C TYR A 158 -6.48 7.07 6.46
N GLU A 159 -6.65 8.19 7.18
CA GLU A 159 -7.35 8.25 8.47
C GLU A 159 -8.84 7.86 8.32
N GLU A 160 -9.52 8.46 7.34
CA GLU A 160 -10.97 8.33 7.18
C GLU A 160 -11.40 7.05 6.45
N LEU A 161 -10.58 6.54 5.51
CA LEU A 161 -10.93 5.39 4.67
C LEU A 161 -10.09 4.14 4.95
N GLY A 162 -8.92 4.27 5.58
CA GLY A 162 -7.98 3.14 5.78
C GLY A 162 -8.52 2.01 6.64
N GLU A 163 -9.53 2.27 7.48
CA GLU A 163 -10.20 1.21 8.25
C GLU A 163 -11.05 0.28 7.38
N LYS A 164 -11.69 0.80 6.33
CA LYS A 164 -12.58 0.02 5.44
C LYS A 164 -11.93 -0.35 4.12
N TYR A 165 -10.84 0.31 3.74
CA TYR A 165 -10.18 0.11 2.45
C TYR A 165 -8.68 -0.16 2.60
N ILE A 166 -8.15 -1.00 1.72
CA ILE A 166 -6.72 -1.00 1.38
C ILE A 166 -6.52 0.06 0.31
N ILE A 167 -5.57 0.96 0.53
CA ILE A 167 -5.39 2.15 -0.31
C ILE A 167 -3.95 2.19 -0.84
N ALA A 168 -3.82 2.35 -2.15
CA ALA A 168 -2.54 2.64 -2.81
C ALA A 168 -2.63 3.93 -3.60
N SER A 169 -1.55 4.73 -3.53
CA SER A 169 -1.40 5.99 -4.27
C SER A 169 -0.15 5.93 -5.12
N ARG A 170 -0.24 6.34 -6.40
CA ARG A 170 0.91 6.43 -7.31
C ARG A 170 0.87 7.73 -8.09
N ILE A 171 2.05 8.31 -8.27
CA ILE A 171 2.29 9.36 -9.25
C ILE A 171 2.66 8.68 -10.57
N LEU A 172 1.87 8.89 -11.61
CA LEU A 172 2.03 8.30 -12.93
C LEU A 172 2.18 9.41 -13.97
N ASN A 173 3.04 9.23 -14.96
CA ASN A 173 2.95 10.02 -16.19
C ASN A 173 2.08 9.28 -17.21
N PHE A 174 0.90 9.80 -17.50
CA PHE A 174 -0.06 9.09 -18.36
C PHE A 174 0.44 8.77 -19.77
N LYS A 175 1.52 9.42 -20.26
CA LYS A 175 2.19 9.00 -21.51
C LYS A 175 2.62 7.53 -21.52
N ASN A 176 2.89 6.97 -20.33
CA ASN A 176 3.32 5.60 -20.13
C ASN A 176 2.19 4.67 -19.66
N TYR A 177 0.96 5.17 -19.52
CA TYR A 177 -0.18 4.41 -18.96
C TYR A 177 -1.44 4.55 -19.82
N GLY A 178 -1.23 4.77 -21.13
CA GLY A 178 -2.30 4.75 -22.12
C GLY A 178 -2.78 6.12 -22.63
N SER A 179 -2.14 7.23 -22.28
CA SER A 179 -2.33 8.53 -22.95
C SER A 179 -1.19 8.80 -23.93
N ASN A 180 -1.38 9.71 -24.90
CA ASN A 180 -0.32 10.16 -25.79
C ASN A 180 0.25 11.54 -25.38
N SER A 181 -0.07 12.00 -24.17
CA SER A 181 0.36 13.28 -23.60
C SER A 181 1.18 13.07 -22.33
N SER A 182 2.28 13.80 -22.21
CA SER A 182 3.06 13.88 -20.96
C SER A 182 2.24 14.61 -19.90
N ARG A 183 1.60 13.85 -19.01
CA ARG A 183 0.69 14.37 -17.98
C ARG A 183 0.89 13.59 -16.69
N THR A 184 1.65 14.18 -15.77
CA THR A 184 1.90 13.59 -14.45
C THR A 184 0.73 13.83 -13.52
N ARG A 185 0.16 12.76 -12.97
CA ARG A 185 -1.01 12.76 -12.08
C ARG A 185 -0.85 11.75 -10.97
N THR A 186 -1.42 12.07 -9.82
CA THR A 186 -1.61 11.13 -8.73
C THR A 186 -2.92 10.41 -8.94
N VAL A 187 -2.88 9.08 -8.96
CA VAL A 187 -4.05 8.22 -8.91
C VAL A 187 -4.03 7.52 -7.56
N VAL A 188 -5.17 7.50 -6.88
CA VAL A 188 -5.38 6.79 -5.61
C VAL A 188 -6.49 5.78 -5.84
N ILE A 189 -6.20 4.50 -5.58
CA ILE A 189 -7.17 3.42 -5.69
C ILE A 189 -7.37 2.81 -4.31
N GLY A 190 -8.64 2.67 -3.91
CA GLY A 190 -9.04 1.95 -2.72
C GLY A 190 -9.82 0.69 -3.07
N VAL A 191 -9.49 -0.41 -2.40
CA VAL A 191 -10.20 -1.70 -2.47
C VAL A 191 -10.84 -1.95 -1.10
N ASN A 192 -12.14 -2.23 -1.07
CA ASN A 192 -12.83 -2.56 0.17
C ASN A 192 -12.17 -3.79 0.82
N ARG A 193 -11.90 -3.73 2.14
CA ARG A 193 -11.20 -4.79 2.88
C ARG A 193 -11.90 -6.15 2.84
N GLU A 194 -13.20 -6.20 2.55
CA GLU A 194 -13.92 -7.45 2.28
C GLU A 194 -13.31 -8.27 1.13
N MET A 195 -12.63 -7.60 0.18
CA MET A 195 -12.00 -8.22 -0.99
C MET A 195 -10.47 -8.25 -0.92
N ALA A 196 -9.89 -7.81 0.20
CA ALA A 196 -8.44 -7.70 0.42
C ALA A 196 -7.66 -9.00 0.21
N GLU A 197 -8.32 -10.15 0.37
CA GLU A 197 -7.69 -11.45 0.17
C GLU A 197 -7.53 -11.81 -1.32
N TYR A 198 -8.29 -11.16 -2.21
CA TYR A 198 -8.41 -11.52 -3.62
C TYR A 198 -7.75 -10.50 -4.55
N VAL A 199 -7.78 -9.21 -4.20
CA VAL A 199 -7.21 -8.13 -5.01
C VAL A 199 -6.53 -7.07 -4.17
N SER A 200 -5.37 -6.62 -4.65
CA SER A 200 -4.67 -5.44 -4.15
C SER A 200 -4.93 -4.24 -5.05
N PRO A 201 -5.04 -3.01 -4.51
CA PRO A 201 -5.19 -1.82 -5.35
C PRO A 201 -4.11 -1.67 -6.43
N ILE A 202 -2.89 -2.15 -6.18
CA ILE A 202 -1.77 -2.03 -7.14
C ILE A 202 -2.03 -2.78 -8.46
N GLU A 203 -2.79 -3.87 -8.40
CA GLU A 203 -3.14 -4.71 -9.55
C GLU A 203 -4.18 -4.04 -10.46
N LEU A 204 -4.88 -3.01 -9.95
CA LEU A 204 -5.92 -2.29 -10.69
C LEU A 204 -5.37 -1.13 -11.52
N TYR A 205 -4.11 -0.75 -11.32
CA TYR A 205 -3.46 0.29 -12.10
C TYR A 205 -3.29 -0.11 -13.58
N PRO A 206 -3.30 0.86 -14.52
CA PRO A 206 -3.00 0.57 -15.92
C PRO A 206 -1.63 -0.10 -16.10
N ALA A 207 -1.46 -0.79 -17.23
CA ALA A 207 -0.17 -1.37 -17.59
C ALA A 207 0.78 -0.28 -18.11
N TYR A 208 2.06 -0.41 -17.77
CA TYR A 208 3.10 0.42 -18.37
C TYR A 208 3.22 0.14 -19.87
N VAL A 209 3.39 1.19 -20.65
CA VAL A 209 3.67 1.15 -22.09
C VAL A 209 4.75 2.17 -22.43
N GLU A 210 5.54 1.87 -23.47
CA GLU A 210 6.42 2.88 -24.05
C GLU A 210 5.60 4.02 -24.65
N GLU A 211 6.13 5.23 -24.47
CA GLU A 211 5.50 6.43 -24.97
C GLU A 211 5.58 6.57 -26.49
N LYS A 212 4.59 7.27 -27.06
CA LYS A 212 4.48 7.47 -28.51
C LYS A 212 4.87 8.90 -28.89
N SER A 213 5.56 9.05 -30.02
CA SER A 213 5.89 10.37 -30.58
C SER A 213 4.66 11.05 -31.19
N LEU A 214 4.61 12.38 -31.20
CA LEU A 214 3.54 13.16 -31.80
C LEU A 214 3.32 12.80 -33.27
N ARG A 215 4.41 12.51 -34.01
CA ARG A 215 4.38 12.03 -35.40
C ARG A 215 3.56 10.76 -35.54
N SER A 216 3.73 9.79 -34.64
CA SER A 216 2.97 8.54 -34.70
C SER A 216 1.47 8.70 -34.44
N ILE A 217 1.06 9.81 -33.80
CA ILE A 217 -0.33 10.04 -33.38
C ILE A 217 -1.10 10.90 -34.39
N ILE A 218 -0.50 12.00 -34.86
CA ILE A 218 -1.17 12.97 -35.73
C ILE A 218 -0.45 13.20 -37.06
N GLY A 219 0.73 12.61 -37.29
CA GLY A 219 1.56 12.91 -38.46
C GLY A 219 0.98 12.50 -39.81
N ASN A 220 -0.03 11.63 -39.82
CA ASN A 220 -0.75 11.21 -41.03
C ASN A 220 -2.09 11.95 -41.23
N MET A 221 -2.39 12.96 -40.40
CA MET A 221 -3.61 13.75 -40.56
C MET A 221 -3.46 14.74 -41.73
N PRO A 222 -4.57 15.11 -42.41
CA PRO A 222 -4.55 16.13 -43.44
C PRO A 222 -3.97 17.46 -42.92
N GLU A 223 -3.28 18.21 -43.76
CA GLU A 223 -2.89 19.58 -43.42
C GLU A 223 -4.12 20.49 -43.51
N LEU A 224 -4.14 21.56 -42.71
CA LEU A 224 -5.23 22.53 -42.69
C LEU A 224 -4.75 23.90 -43.17
N GLU A 225 -5.47 24.45 -44.13
CA GLU A 225 -5.34 25.85 -44.53
C GLU A 225 -5.86 26.80 -43.44
N TRP A 226 -5.51 28.09 -43.55
CA TRP A 226 -5.86 29.08 -42.53
C TRP A 226 -7.38 29.24 -42.36
N GLY A 227 -7.91 28.74 -41.24
CA GLY A 227 -9.34 28.79 -40.93
C GLY A 227 -10.18 27.70 -41.62
N GLU A 228 -9.53 26.67 -42.15
CA GLU A 228 -10.18 25.49 -42.71
C GLU A 228 -10.84 24.62 -41.63
N ILE A 229 -12.01 24.08 -41.97
CA ILE A 229 -12.62 22.94 -41.30
C ILE A 229 -12.48 21.77 -42.25
N CYS A 230 -11.77 20.71 -41.84
CA CYS A 230 -11.54 19.55 -42.70
C CYS A 230 -12.87 19.00 -43.25
N SER A 231 -12.91 18.71 -44.55
CA SER A 231 -14.13 18.22 -45.22
C SER A 231 -14.62 16.88 -44.68
N SER A 232 -13.70 16.00 -44.27
CA SER A 232 -13.98 14.66 -43.74
C SER A 232 -14.07 14.60 -42.22
N ASP A 233 -13.70 15.65 -41.49
CA ASP A 233 -13.75 15.65 -40.03
C ASP A 233 -13.97 17.05 -39.45
N PHE A 234 -15.21 17.33 -39.06
CA PHE A 234 -15.63 18.58 -38.43
C PHE A 234 -14.75 19.00 -37.23
N TYR A 235 -14.24 18.04 -36.46
CA TYR A 235 -13.38 18.35 -35.31
C TYR A 235 -11.92 18.58 -35.70
N HIS A 236 -11.51 18.25 -36.92
CA HIS A 236 -10.22 18.65 -37.45
C HIS A 236 -10.28 20.09 -37.97
N ALA A 237 -10.41 20.99 -37.00
CA ALA A 237 -10.45 22.44 -37.16
C ALA A 237 -9.77 23.12 -35.97
N PHE A 238 -9.31 24.35 -36.17
CA PHE A 238 -8.58 25.11 -35.16
C PHE A 238 -9.08 26.56 -35.04
N ARG A 239 -8.74 27.19 -33.91
CA ARG A 239 -9.06 28.59 -33.67
C ARG A 239 -8.16 29.50 -34.51
N THR A 240 -8.77 30.34 -35.35
CA THR A 240 -8.05 31.39 -36.08
C THR A 240 -7.68 32.57 -35.17
N TYR A 241 -6.58 33.23 -35.50
CA TYR A 241 -6.13 34.48 -34.87
C TYR A 241 -6.12 35.61 -35.90
N PRO A 242 -5.90 36.88 -35.52
CA PRO A 242 -5.63 37.92 -36.50
C PRO A 242 -4.43 37.52 -37.37
N GLU A 243 -4.56 37.61 -38.70
CA GLU A 243 -3.55 37.13 -39.65
C GLU A 243 -2.16 37.72 -39.42
N ARG A 244 -2.07 38.97 -38.95
CA ARG A 244 -0.81 39.61 -38.55
C ARG A 244 -0.02 38.84 -37.48
N MET A 245 -0.64 37.93 -36.74
CA MET A 245 0.03 37.10 -35.73
C MET A 245 0.68 35.85 -36.33
N ARG A 246 0.37 35.49 -37.59
CA ARG A 246 0.94 34.30 -38.24
C ARG A 246 2.46 34.40 -38.40
N CYS A 247 2.96 35.60 -38.74
CA CYS A 247 4.39 35.83 -38.89
C CYS A 247 5.19 35.57 -37.61
N TRP A 248 4.53 35.54 -36.44
CA TRP A 248 5.20 35.23 -35.17
C TRP A 248 5.65 33.77 -35.09
N ILE A 249 4.96 32.86 -35.79
CA ILE A 249 5.21 31.42 -35.72
C ILE A 249 5.64 30.82 -37.06
N HIS A 250 5.39 31.50 -38.18
CA HIS A 250 5.62 30.98 -39.53
C HIS A 250 7.05 30.48 -39.74
N ASP A 251 8.03 31.28 -39.38
CA ASP A 251 9.45 30.99 -39.62
C ASP A 251 10.10 30.10 -38.55
N LEU A 252 9.36 29.74 -37.50
CA LEU A 252 9.89 28.93 -36.40
C LEU A 252 10.12 27.49 -36.88
N LYS A 253 11.25 26.91 -36.51
CA LYS A 253 11.53 25.47 -36.59
C LYS A 253 11.07 24.75 -35.32
N GLU A 254 11.07 23.42 -35.35
CA GLU A 254 10.74 22.61 -34.17
C GLU A 254 11.57 23.02 -32.94
N GLY A 255 10.89 23.39 -31.85
CA GLY A 255 11.51 23.86 -30.61
C GLY A 255 11.84 25.35 -30.54
N GLU A 256 11.77 26.09 -31.65
CA GLU A 256 12.02 27.53 -31.63
C GLU A 256 10.84 28.30 -31.04
N CYS A 257 11.15 29.39 -30.32
CA CYS A 257 10.18 30.25 -29.68
C CYS A 257 10.09 31.61 -30.40
N ALA A 258 8.87 32.12 -30.58
CA ALA A 258 8.64 33.42 -31.21
C ALA A 258 9.31 34.61 -30.49
N PHE A 259 9.57 34.49 -29.18
CA PHE A 259 10.25 35.54 -28.41
C PHE A 259 11.73 35.70 -28.78
N ASP A 260 12.35 34.65 -29.30
CA ASP A 260 13.79 34.62 -29.65
C ASP A 260 14.05 35.10 -31.09
N ASN A 261 12.99 35.51 -31.81
CA ASN A 261 13.12 36.00 -33.17
C ASN A 261 14.00 37.27 -33.20
N GLN A 262 14.93 37.37 -34.15
CA GLN A 262 15.79 38.55 -34.30
C GLN A 262 15.01 39.78 -34.79
N ASP A 263 13.95 39.55 -35.57
CA ASP A 263 13.04 40.61 -36.02
C ASP A 263 12.00 40.92 -34.93
N GLU A 264 12.06 42.12 -34.36
CA GLU A 264 11.14 42.56 -33.30
C GLU A 264 9.68 42.61 -33.77
N LEU A 265 9.43 42.82 -35.07
CA LEU A 265 8.08 42.82 -35.64
C LEU A 265 7.47 41.41 -35.68
N LYS A 266 8.33 40.38 -35.69
CA LYS A 266 7.93 38.96 -35.63
C LYS A 266 7.86 38.43 -34.19
N ARG A 267 8.18 39.23 -33.18
CA ARG A 267 7.96 38.84 -31.79
C ARG A 267 6.49 39.04 -31.40
N PRO A 268 5.92 38.23 -30.48
CA PRO A 268 4.57 38.44 -30.00
C PRO A 268 4.40 39.81 -29.33
N HIS A 269 3.53 40.66 -29.87
CA HIS A 269 3.34 42.02 -29.40
C HIS A 269 1.88 42.49 -29.43
N LYS A 270 1.61 43.61 -28.77
CA LYS A 270 0.36 44.37 -28.84
C LYS A 270 0.61 45.72 -29.50
N ILE A 271 -0.43 46.26 -30.13
CA ILE A 271 -0.43 47.63 -30.63
C ILE A 271 -1.30 48.44 -29.66
N VAL A 272 -0.70 49.39 -28.95
CA VAL A 272 -1.38 50.31 -28.02
C VAL A 272 -1.06 51.72 -28.48
N ASP A 273 -2.08 52.50 -28.87
CA ASP A 273 -1.93 53.87 -29.38
C ASP A 273 -0.92 53.99 -30.55
N GLY A 274 -0.94 53.01 -31.47
CA GLY A 274 -0.03 52.95 -32.61
C GLY A 274 1.40 52.52 -32.29
N LYS A 275 1.73 52.25 -31.02
CA LYS A 275 3.05 51.76 -30.59
C LYS A 275 3.07 50.26 -30.36
N ILE A 276 4.17 49.62 -30.75
CA ILE A 276 4.43 48.20 -30.51
C ILE A 276 4.86 48.02 -29.05
N VAL A 277 4.11 47.22 -28.31
CA VAL A 277 4.42 46.81 -26.94
C VAL A 277 4.64 45.30 -26.93
N PRO A 278 5.89 44.83 -26.74
CA PRO A 278 6.18 43.40 -26.72
C PRO A 278 5.46 42.70 -25.56
N ASN A 279 5.00 41.48 -25.79
CA ASN A 279 4.45 40.66 -24.72
C ASN A 279 5.56 40.19 -23.78
N ILE A 280 5.22 39.95 -22.51
CA ILE A 280 6.17 39.45 -21.52
C ILE A 280 6.17 37.91 -21.54
N GLN A 281 7.34 37.31 -21.73
CA GLN A 281 7.54 35.87 -21.56
C GLN A 281 7.61 35.54 -20.07
N LYS A 282 6.44 35.27 -19.46
CA LYS A 282 6.38 34.82 -18.04
C LYS A 282 6.61 33.31 -17.87
N ASN A 283 6.42 32.50 -18.92
CA ASN A 283 6.59 31.04 -18.91
C ASN A 283 7.35 30.63 -20.19
N GLY A 284 8.23 29.62 -20.09
CA GLY A 284 9.16 29.22 -21.17
C GLY A 284 8.51 28.90 -22.51
N ASP A 285 7.51 28.01 -22.53
CA ASP A 285 7.09 27.35 -23.78
C ASP A 285 5.91 28.01 -24.51
N LYS A 286 5.72 29.32 -24.33
CA LYS A 286 4.68 30.07 -25.05
C LYS A 286 5.14 30.32 -26.49
N TYR A 287 4.22 30.28 -27.46
CA TYR A 287 4.56 30.52 -28.88
C TYR A 287 5.74 29.66 -29.38
N THR A 288 5.87 28.43 -28.86
CA THR A 288 6.97 27.51 -29.17
C THR A 288 6.47 26.39 -30.05
N ARG A 289 7.10 26.18 -31.22
CA ARG A 289 6.72 25.13 -32.17
C ARG A 289 7.08 23.76 -31.60
N GLN A 290 6.13 22.83 -31.58
CA GLN A 290 6.34 21.51 -30.98
C GLN A 290 7.21 20.60 -31.84
N TYR A 291 7.80 19.56 -31.24
CA TYR A 291 8.59 18.56 -31.94
C TYR A 291 7.73 17.41 -32.45
N TRP A 292 8.00 16.92 -33.65
CA TRP A 292 7.35 15.72 -34.19
C TRP A 292 7.78 14.45 -33.47
N ASP A 293 9.09 14.31 -33.21
CA ASP A 293 9.71 13.09 -32.70
C ASP A 293 9.85 13.08 -31.17
N LYS A 294 8.94 13.79 -30.48
CA LYS A 294 8.77 13.76 -29.03
C LYS A 294 7.32 13.48 -28.66
N VAL A 295 7.09 13.05 -27.42
CA VAL A 295 5.76 12.93 -26.81
C VAL A 295 5.02 14.25 -26.82
N ALA A 296 3.70 14.21 -27.01
CA ALA A 296 2.89 15.41 -26.92
C ALA A 296 2.97 16.04 -25.51
N PRO A 297 3.06 17.37 -25.40
CA PRO A 297 3.07 18.08 -24.13
C PRO A 297 1.76 17.88 -23.34
N CYS A 298 1.75 18.29 -22.06
CA CYS A 298 0.53 18.32 -21.27
C CYS A 298 -0.50 19.26 -21.91
N ILE A 299 -1.72 18.78 -22.14
CA ILE A 299 -2.80 19.62 -22.66
C ILE A 299 -3.43 20.45 -21.54
N HIS A 300 -3.43 21.78 -21.72
CA HIS A 300 -4.02 22.76 -20.79
C HIS A 300 -5.40 23.24 -21.25
N THR A 301 -6.14 23.93 -20.38
CA THR A 301 -7.52 24.40 -20.64
C THR A 301 -7.62 25.53 -21.67
N ARG A 302 -6.53 26.28 -21.88
CA ARG A 302 -6.39 27.35 -22.88
C ARG A 302 -5.56 26.91 -24.09
N ASN A 303 -5.69 25.63 -24.48
CA ASN A 303 -5.07 25.08 -25.68
C ASN A 303 -5.53 25.75 -27.00
N ASP A 304 -6.53 26.64 -26.92
CA ASP A 304 -6.99 27.53 -27.99
C ASP A 304 -6.15 28.81 -28.13
N GLN A 305 -5.07 29.02 -27.38
CA GLN A 305 -4.28 30.25 -27.44
C GLN A 305 -2.82 29.95 -27.81
N LEU A 306 -2.27 30.70 -28.78
CA LEU A 306 -0.83 30.71 -29.07
C LEU A 306 0.01 31.11 -27.85
N ALA A 307 -0.54 32.00 -27.01
CA ALA A 307 0.08 32.48 -25.78
C ALA A 307 0.04 31.47 -24.62
N SER A 308 -0.63 30.33 -24.80
CA SER A 308 -0.61 29.22 -23.85
C SER A 308 0.61 28.34 -24.10
N GLN A 309 0.99 27.55 -23.10
CA GLN A 309 2.12 26.64 -23.18
C GLN A 309 1.84 25.53 -24.19
N ASN A 310 2.83 25.27 -25.05
CA ASN A 310 2.92 24.07 -25.87
C ASN A 310 1.70 23.80 -26.79
N THR A 311 1.19 24.84 -27.45
CA THR A 311 -0.02 24.75 -28.29
C THR A 311 0.24 24.73 -29.79
N VAL A 312 1.43 25.16 -30.26
CA VAL A 312 1.72 25.40 -31.69
C VAL A 312 2.06 24.09 -32.42
N HIS A 313 1.40 23.83 -33.55
CA HIS A 313 1.59 22.63 -34.36
C HIS A 313 3.06 22.48 -34.84
N PRO A 314 3.63 21.26 -34.93
CA PRO A 314 5.04 21.08 -35.31
C PRO A 314 5.43 21.61 -36.69
N LYS A 315 4.46 21.77 -37.60
CA LYS A 315 4.70 22.25 -38.98
C LYS A 315 3.83 23.44 -39.38
N GLU A 316 2.56 23.42 -38.99
CA GLU A 316 1.56 24.36 -39.50
C GLU A 316 1.45 25.61 -38.62
N ASP A 317 1.02 26.74 -39.18
CA ASP A 317 0.96 28.03 -38.47
C ASP A 317 -0.26 28.17 -37.57
N ARG A 318 -0.56 27.14 -36.78
CA ARG A 318 -1.79 27.05 -35.99
C ARG A 318 -1.54 26.39 -34.66
N VAL A 319 -2.54 26.48 -33.80
CA VAL A 319 -2.63 25.58 -32.65
C VAL A 319 -3.15 24.20 -33.08
N PHE A 320 -3.00 23.21 -32.21
CA PHE A 320 -3.61 21.91 -32.43
C PHE A 320 -5.13 22.01 -32.67
N SER A 321 -5.61 21.22 -33.63
CA SER A 321 -7.02 21.07 -33.94
C SER A 321 -7.75 20.34 -32.80
N VAL A 322 -9.08 20.41 -32.74
CA VAL A 322 -9.84 19.67 -31.73
C VAL A 322 -9.63 18.15 -31.86
N ARG A 323 -9.64 17.60 -33.08
CA ARG A 323 -9.35 16.18 -33.33
C ARG A 323 -7.95 15.76 -32.91
N GLU A 324 -6.92 16.55 -33.20
CA GLU A 324 -5.55 16.26 -32.78
C GLU A 324 -5.48 16.16 -31.25
N LEU A 325 -6.11 17.10 -30.54
CA LEU A 325 -6.21 17.08 -29.09
C LEU A 325 -6.99 15.86 -28.57
N MET A 326 -8.06 15.45 -29.24
CA MET A 326 -8.79 14.21 -28.93
C MET A 326 -7.87 12.99 -29.05
N LYS A 327 -7.10 12.86 -30.14
CA LYS A 327 -6.14 11.75 -30.32
C LYS A 327 -5.01 11.79 -29.29
N ILE A 328 -4.49 12.97 -28.96
CA ILE A 328 -3.47 13.15 -27.92
C ILE A 328 -4.00 12.73 -26.53
N MET A 329 -5.24 13.11 -26.21
CA MET A 329 -5.92 12.76 -24.95
C MET A 329 -6.63 11.40 -24.99
N THR A 330 -6.45 10.62 -26.06
CA THR A 330 -7.04 9.28 -26.26
C THR A 330 -8.56 9.25 -26.12
N ILE A 331 -9.20 10.34 -26.52
CA ILE A 331 -10.66 10.46 -26.57
C ILE A 331 -11.13 9.69 -27.82
N PRO A 332 -12.02 8.70 -27.67
CA PRO A 332 -12.48 7.90 -28.80
C PRO A 332 -13.23 8.73 -29.84
N ASP A 333 -13.20 8.30 -31.11
CA ASP A 333 -13.84 9.03 -32.20
C ASP A 333 -15.37 9.03 -32.08
N GLU A 334 -15.93 8.02 -31.41
CA GLU A 334 -17.35 7.89 -31.08
C GLU A 334 -17.84 8.86 -29.99
N PHE A 335 -16.94 9.57 -29.29
CA PHE A 335 -17.32 10.52 -28.24
C PHE A 335 -17.94 11.79 -28.84
N LYS A 336 -19.19 12.08 -28.47
CA LYS A 336 -19.96 13.21 -29.01
C LYS A 336 -19.82 14.47 -28.17
N TRP A 337 -19.41 15.58 -28.77
CA TRP A 337 -19.35 16.89 -28.08
C TRP A 337 -20.64 17.72 -28.19
N VAL A 338 -21.50 17.34 -29.14
CA VAL A 338 -22.78 17.95 -29.48
C VAL A 338 -23.77 16.85 -29.83
N ASN A 339 -25.07 17.16 -29.89
CA ASN A 339 -26.11 16.21 -30.26
C ASN A 339 -26.21 15.96 -31.79
N PHE A 340 -25.06 15.74 -32.43
CA PHE A 340 -24.95 15.39 -33.85
C PHE A 340 -23.88 14.32 -33.99
N SER A 341 -24.11 13.38 -34.90
CA SER A 341 -23.09 12.46 -35.40
C SER A 341 -22.02 13.21 -36.21
N LEU A 342 -20.86 12.60 -36.41
CA LEU A 342 -19.80 13.19 -37.22
C LEU A 342 -20.24 13.37 -38.68
N GLU A 343 -21.03 12.42 -39.18
CA GLU A 343 -21.61 12.44 -40.53
C GLU A 343 -22.54 13.64 -40.70
N GLU A 344 -23.44 13.88 -39.74
CA GLU A 344 -24.33 15.05 -39.75
C GLU A 344 -23.53 16.35 -39.69
N LEU A 345 -22.50 16.42 -38.83
CA LEU A 345 -21.63 17.59 -38.71
C LEU A 345 -20.87 17.88 -40.01
N ASN A 346 -20.37 16.85 -40.67
CA ASN A 346 -19.66 16.95 -41.94
C ASN A 346 -20.59 17.36 -43.09
N ALA A 347 -21.87 16.98 -43.03
CA ALA A 347 -22.88 17.33 -44.03
C ALA A 347 -23.45 18.76 -43.88
N LEU A 348 -23.20 19.45 -42.75
CA LEU A 348 -23.67 20.82 -42.55
C LEU A 348 -23.10 21.77 -43.61
N PRO A 349 -23.88 22.77 -44.06
CA PRO A 349 -23.34 23.87 -44.87
C PRO A 349 -22.20 24.58 -44.13
N GLU A 350 -21.18 25.04 -44.86
CA GLU A 350 -19.95 25.61 -44.29
C GLU A 350 -20.20 26.76 -43.29
N LYS A 351 -21.17 27.63 -43.59
CA LYS A 351 -21.60 28.70 -42.70
C LYS A 351 -22.09 28.18 -41.34
N ASN A 352 -22.83 27.07 -41.36
CA ASN A 352 -23.39 26.44 -40.16
C ASN A 352 -22.29 25.71 -39.39
N LYS A 353 -21.34 25.06 -40.08
CA LYS A 353 -20.16 24.45 -39.45
C LYS A 353 -19.37 25.50 -38.64
N LYS A 354 -19.03 26.62 -39.27
CA LYS A 354 -18.29 27.73 -38.62
C LYS A 354 -19.03 28.31 -37.43
N ALA A 355 -20.34 28.52 -37.55
CA ALA A 355 -21.16 29.05 -36.45
C ALA A 355 -21.21 28.08 -35.25
N LEU A 356 -21.40 26.78 -35.51
CA LEU A 356 -21.44 25.76 -34.48
C LEU A 356 -20.08 25.58 -33.81
N LEU A 357 -19.00 25.49 -34.58
CA LEU A 357 -17.65 25.37 -34.05
C LEU A 357 -17.30 26.56 -33.16
N LYS A 358 -17.58 27.79 -33.61
CA LYS A 358 -17.35 29.01 -32.81
C LYS A 358 -18.09 28.99 -31.47
N LYS A 359 -19.30 28.43 -31.43
CA LYS A 359 -20.11 28.31 -30.21
C LYS A 359 -19.53 27.27 -29.24
N GLU A 360 -19.10 26.12 -29.76
CA GLU A 360 -18.79 24.95 -28.94
C GLU A 360 -17.29 24.76 -28.65
N GLU A 361 -16.40 25.31 -29.48
CA GLU A 361 -14.96 25.06 -29.43
C GLU A 361 -14.35 25.35 -28.06
N ILE A 362 -14.68 26.49 -27.43
CA ILE A 362 -14.11 26.86 -26.12
C ILE A 362 -14.52 25.85 -25.05
N LYS A 363 -15.79 25.40 -25.06
CA LYS A 363 -16.29 24.39 -24.14
C LYS A 363 -15.52 23.09 -24.32
N ILE A 364 -15.39 22.62 -25.56
CA ILE A 364 -14.69 21.39 -25.91
C ILE A 364 -13.24 21.44 -25.43
N ARG A 365 -12.51 22.50 -25.82
CA ARG A 365 -11.09 22.65 -25.48
C ARG A 365 -10.83 22.76 -23.98
N GLN A 366 -11.67 23.49 -23.25
CA GLN A 366 -11.58 23.55 -21.78
C GLN A 366 -11.80 22.17 -21.16
N SER A 367 -12.82 21.45 -21.60
CA SER A 367 -13.11 20.09 -21.12
C SER A 367 -11.98 19.11 -21.43
N ILE A 368 -11.36 19.18 -22.62
CA ILE A 368 -10.20 18.34 -22.96
C ILE A 368 -9.01 18.62 -22.01
N GLY A 369 -8.70 19.89 -21.72
CA GLY A 369 -7.57 20.23 -20.86
C GLY A 369 -7.73 19.79 -19.40
N GLU A 370 -8.96 19.80 -18.89
CA GLU A 370 -9.29 19.35 -17.52
C GLU A 370 -9.42 17.83 -17.42
N ALA A 371 -9.88 17.16 -18.48
CA ALA A 371 -10.18 15.74 -18.46
C ALA A 371 -8.99 14.85 -18.11
N VAL A 372 -9.32 13.70 -17.51
CA VAL A 372 -8.47 12.51 -17.50
C VAL A 372 -8.56 11.86 -18.89
N PRO A 373 -7.44 11.44 -19.50
CA PRO A 373 -7.46 10.68 -20.75
C PRO A 373 -8.34 9.43 -20.64
N THR A 374 -9.24 9.22 -21.60
CA THR A 374 -10.26 8.14 -21.54
C THR A 374 -9.64 6.76 -21.38
N ASN A 375 -8.53 6.49 -22.07
CA ASN A 375 -7.91 5.17 -22.06
C ASN A 375 -7.25 4.80 -20.72
N VAL A 376 -6.90 5.79 -19.87
CA VAL A 376 -6.39 5.54 -18.51
C VAL A 376 -7.49 4.92 -17.64
N PHE A 377 -8.66 5.55 -17.61
CA PHE A 377 -9.80 5.03 -16.85
C PHE A 377 -10.43 3.79 -17.48
N PHE A 378 -10.38 3.64 -18.81
CA PHE A 378 -10.78 2.40 -19.48
C PHE A 378 -9.95 1.20 -18.99
N GLN A 379 -8.62 1.33 -18.91
CA GLN A 379 -7.78 0.23 -18.42
C GLN A 379 -8.05 -0.12 -16.95
N ILE A 380 -8.25 0.89 -16.09
CA ILE A 380 -8.63 0.63 -14.68
C ILE A 380 -9.98 -0.09 -14.61
N ALA A 381 -10.96 0.34 -15.41
CA ALA A 381 -12.28 -0.28 -15.49
C ALA A 381 -12.20 -1.73 -15.96
N GLU A 382 -11.40 -2.02 -17.00
CA GLU A 382 -11.16 -3.38 -17.50
C GLU A 382 -10.47 -4.25 -16.45
N ASN A 383 -9.48 -3.74 -15.72
CA ASN A 383 -8.85 -4.48 -14.64
C ASN A 383 -9.83 -4.83 -13.52
N ILE A 384 -10.69 -3.89 -13.12
CA ILE A 384 -11.76 -4.12 -12.14
C ILE A 384 -12.76 -5.15 -12.69
N LYS A 385 -13.19 -5.01 -13.94
CA LYS A 385 -14.14 -5.93 -14.58
C LYS A 385 -13.60 -7.35 -14.65
N ASN A 386 -12.38 -7.52 -15.14
CA ASN A 386 -11.70 -8.82 -15.20
C ASN A 386 -11.61 -9.48 -13.83
N PHE A 387 -11.38 -8.70 -12.77
CA PHE A 387 -11.40 -9.20 -11.40
C PHE A 387 -12.82 -9.61 -10.95
N MET A 388 -13.84 -8.79 -11.24
CA MET A 388 -15.21 -9.04 -10.80
C MET A 388 -15.91 -10.19 -11.56
N GLU A 389 -15.46 -10.52 -12.77
CA GLU A 389 -15.94 -11.66 -13.56
C GLU A 389 -15.44 -13.02 -13.04
N GLN A 390 -14.37 -13.01 -12.24
CA GLN A 390 -13.78 -14.21 -11.64
C GLN A 390 -14.55 -14.66 -10.41
N GLU A 391 -14.58 -15.97 -10.17
CA GLU A 391 -15.13 -16.52 -8.94
C GLU A 391 -14.07 -16.50 -7.81
N HIS A 392 -14.45 -15.94 -6.66
CA HIS A 392 -13.57 -15.74 -5.50
C HIS A 392 -14.01 -16.61 -4.33
N PHE A 393 -13.23 -17.66 -4.06
CA PHE A 393 -13.61 -18.66 -3.06
C PHE A 393 -13.08 -18.30 -1.66
N THR A 394 -13.96 -18.43 -0.67
CA THR A 394 -13.57 -18.38 0.75
C THR A 394 -12.73 -19.61 1.12
N THR A 395 -11.99 -19.53 2.23
CA THR A 395 -11.18 -20.66 2.73
C THR A 395 -12.01 -21.94 2.89
N ALA A 396 -13.26 -21.84 3.33
CA ALA A 396 -14.15 -22.99 3.50
C ALA A 396 -14.48 -23.67 2.15
N ILE A 397 -14.72 -22.88 1.10
CA ILE A 397 -14.99 -23.39 -0.24
C ILE A 397 -13.71 -23.94 -0.87
N ILE A 398 -12.57 -23.29 -0.65
CA ILE A 398 -11.25 -23.78 -1.08
C ILE A 398 -10.97 -25.16 -0.48
N ASN A 399 -11.16 -25.36 0.82
CA ASN A 399 -10.94 -26.65 1.47
C ASN A 399 -11.83 -27.76 0.87
N LYS A 400 -13.12 -27.46 0.65
CA LYS A 400 -14.03 -28.39 -0.03
C LYS A 400 -13.60 -28.67 -1.46
N THR A 401 -13.07 -27.68 -2.17
CA THR A 401 -12.56 -27.84 -3.54
C THR A 401 -11.34 -28.76 -3.57
N ILE A 402 -10.40 -28.57 -2.62
CA ILE A 402 -9.22 -29.42 -2.46
C ILE A 402 -9.63 -30.88 -2.24
N GLU A 403 -10.61 -31.13 -1.38
CA GLU A 403 -11.14 -32.47 -1.10
C GLU A 403 -11.85 -33.08 -2.32
N ASN A 404 -12.79 -32.34 -2.94
CA ASN A 404 -13.59 -32.81 -4.06
C ASN A 404 -12.75 -33.17 -5.29
N TYR A 405 -11.72 -32.39 -5.58
CA TYR A 405 -10.83 -32.60 -6.73
C TYR A 405 -9.56 -33.35 -6.38
N LYS A 406 -9.40 -33.81 -5.13
CA LYS A 406 -8.21 -34.53 -4.64
C LYS A 406 -6.90 -33.81 -4.95
N LEU A 407 -6.88 -32.49 -4.71
CA LEU A 407 -5.75 -31.61 -5.06
C LEU A 407 -4.54 -31.77 -4.14
N GLU A 408 -4.64 -32.61 -3.10
CA GLU A 408 -3.49 -33.06 -2.32
C GLU A 408 -2.54 -33.94 -3.15
N ASP A 409 -2.98 -34.46 -4.29
CA ASP A 409 -2.10 -35.01 -5.33
C ASP A 409 -1.58 -33.90 -6.26
N ALA A 410 -0.28 -33.90 -6.56
CA ALA A 410 0.36 -32.80 -7.27
C ALA A 410 -0.06 -32.74 -8.75
N ASP A 411 -0.24 -33.90 -9.40
CA ASP A 411 -0.63 -33.95 -10.80
C ASP A 411 -2.07 -33.46 -10.99
N ASN A 412 -2.95 -33.80 -10.03
CA ASN A 412 -4.32 -33.27 -10.00
C ASN A 412 -4.34 -31.74 -9.81
N LEU A 413 -3.50 -31.21 -8.92
CA LEU A 413 -3.38 -29.77 -8.69
C LEU A 413 -2.91 -29.03 -9.95
N ILE A 414 -1.85 -29.52 -10.59
CA ILE A 414 -1.31 -28.95 -11.83
C ILE A 414 -2.40 -28.92 -12.92
N LYS A 415 -3.09 -30.04 -13.14
CA LYS A 415 -4.20 -30.13 -14.10
C LYS A 415 -5.36 -29.19 -13.74
N PHE A 416 -5.69 -29.06 -12.46
CA PHE A 416 -6.75 -28.18 -11.99
C PHE A 416 -6.42 -26.71 -12.25
N ILE A 417 -5.19 -26.27 -11.94
CA ILE A 417 -4.75 -24.89 -12.19
C ILE A 417 -4.68 -24.62 -13.69
N GLN A 418 -4.16 -25.55 -14.47
CA GLN A 418 -4.06 -25.41 -15.93
C GLN A 418 -5.44 -25.21 -16.55
N ASN A 419 -6.38 -26.13 -16.27
CA ASN A 419 -7.72 -26.14 -16.87
C ASN A 419 -8.67 -25.09 -16.27
N ASN A 420 -8.46 -24.70 -15.00
CA ASN A 420 -9.32 -23.79 -14.23
C ASN A 420 -10.83 -24.04 -14.43
N PRO A 421 -11.34 -25.26 -14.15
CA PRO A 421 -12.70 -25.67 -14.51
C PRO A 421 -13.81 -24.86 -13.82
N LEU A 422 -13.47 -24.11 -12.76
CA LEU A 422 -14.40 -23.31 -11.96
C LEU A 422 -14.27 -21.80 -12.23
N ASN A 423 -13.49 -21.38 -13.25
CA ASN A 423 -13.23 -19.97 -13.56
C ASN A 423 -12.76 -19.15 -12.34
N LEU A 424 -11.87 -19.73 -11.54
CA LEU A 424 -11.34 -19.10 -10.34
C LEU A 424 -10.36 -17.99 -10.69
N GLY A 425 -10.38 -16.93 -9.90
CA GLY A 425 -9.36 -15.89 -9.97
C GLY A 425 -7.98 -16.40 -9.56
N ASN A 426 -6.93 -15.72 -10.03
CA ASN A 426 -5.54 -16.10 -9.76
C ASN A 426 -5.23 -16.19 -8.26
N ALA A 427 -5.82 -15.29 -7.45
CA ALA A 427 -5.65 -15.33 -5.99
C ALA A 427 -6.25 -16.60 -5.36
N SER A 428 -7.40 -17.07 -5.85
CA SER A 428 -8.01 -18.33 -5.37
C SER A 428 -7.20 -19.55 -5.82
N LEU A 429 -6.68 -19.58 -7.05
CA LEU A 429 -5.80 -20.65 -7.52
C LEU A 429 -4.49 -20.71 -6.72
N ALA A 430 -3.86 -19.55 -6.49
CA ALA A 430 -2.70 -19.38 -5.63
C ALA A 430 -2.94 -19.94 -4.23
N ARG A 431 -4.06 -19.54 -3.60
CA ARG A 431 -4.43 -20.04 -2.26
C ARG A 431 -4.69 -21.54 -2.23
N ILE A 432 -5.30 -22.11 -3.27
CA ILE A 432 -5.47 -23.56 -3.39
C ILE A 432 -4.10 -24.24 -3.35
N ALA A 433 -3.16 -23.79 -4.19
CA ALA A 433 -1.80 -24.34 -4.25
C ALA A 433 -1.06 -24.25 -2.90
N GLU A 434 -1.13 -23.10 -2.24
CA GLU A 434 -0.52 -22.86 -0.92
C GLU A 434 -1.09 -23.77 0.18
N LEU A 435 -2.43 -23.91 0.22
CA LEU A 435 -3.10 -24.74 1.22
C LEU A 435 -2.83 -26.23 0.99
N THR A 436 -2.73 -26.67 -0.28
CA THR A 436 -2.33 -28.04 -0.59
C THR A 436 -0.88 -28.33 -0.18
N ASN A 437 0.04 -27.38 -0.36
CA ASN A 437 1.43 -27.53 0.06
C ASN A 437 1.56 -27.58 1.59
N SER A 438 0.86 -26.70 2.30
CA SER A 438 0.84 -26.66 3.77
C SER A 438 0.37 -27.97 4.40
N LYS A 439 -0.65 -28.61 3.81
CA LYS A 439 -1.15 -29.92 4.27
C LYS A 439 -0.16 -31.06 4.06
N ARG A 440 0.69 -30.99 3.03
CA ARG A 440 1.67 -32.04 2.71
C ARG A 440 2.86 -32.03 3.67
N GLU A 441 3.30 -30.86 4.12
CA GLU A 441 4.59 -30.74 4.81
C GLU A 441 4.51 -30.64 6.34
N ASN A 442 3.32 -30.53 6.96
CA ASN A 442 3.14 -30.13 8.37
C ASN A 442 3.89 -28.83 8.76
N ASN A 443 4.52 -28.17 7.79
CA ASN A 443 5.20 -26.90 7.88
C ASN A 443 4.17 -25.87 7.43
N ALA A 444 3.90 -24.91 8.29
CA ALA A 444 3.04 -23.80 7.94
C ALA A 444 3.77 -22.96 6.87
N ALA A 445 3.55 -23.26 5.59
CA ALA A 445 3.86 -22.34 4.51
C ALA A 445 2.96 -21.12 4.74
N TYR A 446 3.57 -20.02 5.15
CA TYR A 446 2.85 -18.83 5.55
C TYR A 446 2.48 -18.04 4.31
N TYR A 447 1.27 -18.27 3.80
CA TYR A 447 0.69 -17.48 2.71
C TYR A 447 0.80 -16.00 3.02
N THR A 448 1.69 -15.31 2.30
CA THR A 448 1.84 -13.86 2.39
C THR A 448 0.64 -13.21 1.70
N ASN A 449 -0.32 -12.76 2.50
CA ASN A 449 -1.52 -12.17 1.95
C ASN A 449 -1.24 -10.84 1.21
N LYS A 450 -2.13 -10.50 0.28
CA LYS A 450 -2.04 -9.27 -0.54
C LYS A 450 -2.01 -7.98 0.28
N PHE A 451 -2.55 -8.00 1.50
CA PHE A 451 -2.51 -6.85 2.40
C PHE A 451 -1.07 -6.59 2.90
N ILE A 452 -0.37 -7.60 3.41
CA ILE A 452 1.05 -7.49 3.79
C ILE A 452 1.87 -7.02 2.58
N LEU A 453 1.67 -7.64 1.42
CA LEU A 453 2.44 -7.31 0.22
C LEU A 453 2.22 -5.85 -0.22
N ASN A 454 1.00 -5.33 -0.07
CA ASN A 454 0.72 -3.92 -0.31
C ASN A 454 1.44 -3.00 0.66
N GLU A 455 1.55 -3.37 1.94
CA GLU A 455 2.35 -2.59 2.91
C GLU A 455 3.84 -2.67 2.61
N ILE A 456 4.35 -3.85 2.22
CA ILE A 456 5.75 -4.01 1.79
C ILE A 456 6.04 -3.14 0.56
N PHE A 457 5.13 -3.16 -0.42
CA PHE A 457 5.27 -2.40 -1.67
C PHE A 457 5.51 -0.90 -1.44
N LYS A 458 4.88 -0.30 -0.42
CA LYS A 458 5.02 1.12 -0.11
C LYS A 458 6.46 1.49 0.29
N GLU A 459 7.16 0.57 0.93
CA GLU A 459 8.51 0.78 1.46
C GLU A 459 9.61 0.14 0.60
N LEU A 460 9.26 -0.51 -0.52
CA LEU A 460 10.26 -1.07 -1.44
C LEU A 460 11.20 0.02 -1.96
N PRO A 461 12.52 -0.25 -2.04
CA PRO A 461 13.50 0.72 -2.48
C PRO A 461 13.27 1.11 -3.94
N SER A 462 13.60 2.35 -4.29
CA SER A 462 13.73 2.75 -5.69
C SER A 462 15.19 2.52 -6.11
N ILE A 463 15.40 1.78 -7.20
CA ILE A 463 16.74 1.41 -7.67
C ILE A 463 16.96 2.12 -9.00
N GLU A 464 17.89 3.07 -9.01
CA GLU A 464 18.22 3.88 -10.20
C GLU A 464 19.28 3.18 -11.06
N LYS A 465 18.89 2.07 -11.70
CA LYS A 465 19.73 1.33 -12.66
C LYS A 465 18.91 0.99 -13.91
N ASP A 466 19.55 1.00 -15.07
CA ASP A 466 18.93 0.54 -16.33
C ASP A 466 18.60 -0.95 -16.28
N VAL A 467 19.47 -1.74 -15.63
CA VAL A 467 19.31 -3.17 -15.45
C VAL A 467 19.31 -3.48 -13.96
N ILE A 468 18.24 -4.11 -13.47
CA ILE A 468 18.09 -4.55 -12.09
C ILE A 468 18.09 -6.08 -12.05
N THR A 469 18.76 -6.67 -11.07
CA THR A 469 18.78 -8.11 -10.80
C THR A 469 18.19 -8.38 -9.42
N ILE A 470 17.14 -9.18 -9.35
CA ILE A 470 16.37 -9.47 -8.14
C ILE A 470 16.41 -10.98 -7.87
N LEU A 471 16.55 -11.36 -6.60
CA LEU A 471 16.42 -12.74 -6.13
C LEU A 471 15.17 -12.88 -5.25
N GLU A 472 14.31 -13.81 -5.63
CA GLU A 472 13.29 -14.39 -4.75
C GLU A 472 13.81 -15.79 -4.34
N PRO A 473 14.32 -15.94 -3.10
CA PRO A 473 15.09 -17.13 -2.71
C PRO A 473 14.22 -18.32 -2.29
N SER A 474 12.90 -18.18 -2.19
CA SER A 474 11.98 -19.22 -1.69
C SER A 474 10.58 -18.96 -2.24
N VAL A 475 10.44 -19.10 -3.55
CA VAL A 475 9.35 -18.45 -4.29
C VAL A 475 7.98 -19.04 -4.04
N GLY A 476 7.90 -20.34 -3.75
CA GLY A 476 6.62 -21.04 -3.68
C GLY A 476 5.80 -20.76 -4.93
N ILE A 477 4.67 -20.09 -4.75
CA ILE A 477 3.74 -19.71 -5.81
C ILE A 477 3.89 -18.26 -6.33
N GLY A 478 4.91 -17.53 -5.86
CA GLY A 478 5.32 -16.24 -6.43
C GLY A 478 4.47 -15.04 -6.01
N ASN A 479 3.97 -15.00 -4.77
CA ASN A 479 3.10 -13.92 -4.28
C ASN A 479 3.77 -12.52 -4.38
N PHE A 480 5.09 -12.42 -4.27
CA PHE A 480 5.83 -11.15 -4.42
C PHE A 480 5.94 -10.65 -5.86
N LEU A 481 5.87 -11.54 -6.86
CA LEU A 481 6.19 -11.22 -8.25
C LEU A 481 5.28 -10.12 -8.85
N PRO A 482 3.95 -10.12 -8.67
CA PRO A 482 3.10 -9.05 -9.20
C PRO A 482 3.48 -7.65 -8.67
N PHE A 483 3.94 -7.58 -7.42
CA PHE A 483 4.36 -6.34 -6.77
C PHE A 483 5.74 -5.90 -7.26
N ILE A 484 6.66 -6.84 -7.49
CA ILE A 484 7.96 -6.58 -8.12
C ILE A 484 7.76 -6.05 -9.55
N PHE A 485 6.90 -6.70 -10.34
CA PHE A 485 6.58 -6.27 -11.69
C PHE A 485 6.09 -4.83 -11.71
N LYS A 486 5.18 -4.47 -10.79
CA LYS A 486 4.65 -3.11 -10.68
C LYS A 486 5.65 -2.10 -10.16
N LYS A 487 6.53 -2.47 -9.23
CA LYS A 487 7.53 -1.56 -8.65
C LYS A 487 8.58 -1.13 -9.67
N TYR A 488 8.99 -2.05 -10.53
CA TYR A 488 10.09 -1.85 -11.50
C TYR A 488 9.62 -1.87 -12.96
N GLU A 489 8.33 -1.59 -13.23
CA GLU A 489 7.80 -1.59 -14.62
C GLU A 489 8.41 -0.49 -15.50
N GLU A 490 8.94 0.57 -14.91
CA GLU A 490 9.59 1.69 -15.62
C GLU A 490 11.09 1.44 -15.90
N THR A 491 11.66 0.37 -15.33
CA THR A 491 13.07 0.01 -15.52
C THR A 491 13.27 -0.60 -16.90
N LYS A 492 14.38 -0.28 -17.58
CA LYS A 492 14.66 -0.80 -18.93
C LYS A 492 14.75 -2.33 -18.97
N GLU A 493 15.38 -2.96 -17.99
CA GLU A 493 15.43 -4.42 -17.86
C GLU A 493 15.45 -4.86 -16.39
N VAL A 494 14.66 -5.89 -16.06
CA VAL A 494 14.64 -6.49 -14.71
C VAL A 494 14.82 -8.01 -14.84
N ASN A 495 15.95 -8.51 -14.37
CA ASN A 495 16.28 -9.92 -14.29
C ASN A 495 15.87 -10.46 -12.92
N ILE A 496 14.99 -11.45 -12.88
CA ILE A 496 14.45 -11.98 -11.62
C ILE A 496 14.77 -13.47 -11.58
N ASP A 497 15.63 -13.86 -10.64
CA ASP A 497 15.80 -15.26 -10.29
C ASP A 497 14.77 -15.65 -9.25
N VAL A 498 14.01 -16.71 -9.54
CA VAL A 498 13.08 -17.33 -8.60
C VAL A 498 13.57 -18.71 -8.27
N VAL A 499 13.71 -19.00 -6.97
CA VAL A 499 14.32 -20.25 -6.49
C VAL A 499 13.33 -20.99 -5.60
N ASP A 500 13.16 -22.28 -5.87
CA ASP A 500 12.46 -23.20 -4.98
C ASP A 500 13.19 -24.54 -4.96
N ILE A 501 13.18 -25.23 -3.82
CA ILE A 501 13.76 -26.55 -3.71
C ILE A 501 12.87 -27.62 -4.37
N ASP A 502 11.55 -27.37 -4.43
CA ASP A 502 10.57 -28.24 -5.07
C ASP A 502 10.29 -27.79 -6.51
N GLY A 503 10.69 -28.62 -7.48
CA GLY A 503 10.43 -28.39 -8.90
C GLY A 503 8.92 -28.32 -9.24
N ARG A 504 8.05 -28.95 -8.45
CA ARG A 504 6.60 -28.89 -8.66
C ARG A 504 6.02 -27.52 -8.31
N ASN A 505 6.56 -26.85 -7.29
CA ASN A 505 6.17 -25.47 -6.98
C ASN A 505 6.53 -24.53 -8.13
N LEU A 506 7.71 -24.71 -8.74
CA LEU A 506 8.11 -23.93 -9.92
C LEU A 506 7.19 -24.19 -11.12
N GLU A 507 6.74 -25.43 -11.32
CA GLU A 507 5.76 -25.74 -12.37
C GLU A 507 4.41 -25.05 -12.12
N ILE A 508 3.89 -25.13 -10.90
CA ILE A 508 2.66 -24.43 -10.49
C ILE A 508 2.80 -22.92 -10.68
N LEU A 509 3.93 -22.35 -10.26
CA LEU A 509 4.24 -20.94 -10.43
C LEU A 509 4.19 -20.54 -11.92
N ARG A 510 4.79 -21.33 -12.82
CA ARG A 510 4.73 -21.06 -14.27
C ARG A 510 3.28 -21.04 -14.77
N LEU A 511 2.45 -21.98 -14.32
CA LEU A 511 1.03 -22.03 -14.69
C LEU A 511 0.24 -20.81 -14.18
N LEU A 512 0.51 -20.37 -12.95
CA LEU A 512 -0.11 -19.17 -12.38
C LEU A 512 0.34 -17.90 -13.11
N LEU A 513 1.63 -17.80 -13.45
CA LEU A 513 2.20 -16.67 -14.19
C LEU A 513 1.71 -16.60 -15.64
N ALA A 514 1.47 -17.74 -16.29
CA ALA A 514 0.90 -17.80 -17.64
C ALA A 514 -0.51 -17.18 -17.72
N LYS A 515 -1.20 -17.03 -16.58
CA LYS A 515 -2.51 -16.37 -16.46
C LYS A 515 -2.40 -14.88 -16.07
N GLN A 516 -1.19 -14.32 -16.09
CA GLN A 516 -0.92 -12.93 -15.72
C GLN A 516 -0.21 -12.19 -16.85
N LYS A 517 -0.44 -10.88 -16.94
CA LYS A 517 0.30 -10.01 -17.85
C LYS A 517 1.64 -9.66 -17.20
N ILE A 518 2.72 -10.20 -17.75
CA ILE A 518 4.08 -9.88 -17.33
C ILE A 518 4.62 -8.76 -18.23
N PRO A 519 5.11 -7.64 -17.67
CA PRO A 519 5.76 -6.60 -18.45
C PRO A 519 6.94 -7.14 -19.28
N SER A 520 7.14 -6.64 -20.50
CA SER A 520 8.14 -7.16 -21.45
C SER A 520 9.59 -6.96 -21.00
N ASN A 521 9.84 -6.01 -20.09
CA ASN A 521 11.14 -5.76 -19.47
C ASN A 521 11.49 -6.77 -18.37
N MET A 522 10.56 -7.63 -17.95
CA MET A 522 10.76 -8.60 -16.87
C MET A 522 11.24 -9.94 -17.44
N LYS A 523 12.43 -10.36 -17.04
CA LYS A 523 13.05 -11.64 -17.42
C LYS A 523 13.09 -12.57 -16.21
N LEU A 524 12.25 -13.60 -16.23
CA LEU A 524 12.17 -14.60 -15.16
C LEU A 524 13.11 -15.77 -15.45
N ASN A 525 13.97 -16.09 -14.49
CA ASN A 525 14.81 -17.28 -14.49
C ASN A 525 14.42 -18.18 -13.31
N PHE A 526 14.09 -19.44 -13.59
CA PHE A 526 13.58 -20.37 -12.58
C PHE A 526 14.66 -21.38 -12.23
N ILE A 527 15.01 -21.45 -10.95
CA ILE A 527 16.12 -22.26 -10.46
C ILE A 527 15.55 -23.28 -9.47
N GLN A 528 15.63 -24.57 -9.81
CA GLN A 528 15.33 -25.63 -8.86
C GLN A 528 16.57 -25.95 -8.04
N ALA A 529 16.68 -25.39 -6.84
CA ALA A 529 17.86 -25.57 -5.98
C ALA A 529 17.55 -25.35 -4.49
N ASP A 530 18.39 -25.92 -3.63
CA ASP A 530 18.47 -25.50 -2.24
C ASP A 530 19.18 -24.15 -2.16
N THR A 531 18.41 -23.08 -2.02
CA THR A 531 18.94 -21.70 -2.01
C THR A 531 20.04 -21.50 -0.99
N LEU A 532 20.04 -22.20 0.14
CA LEU A 532 21.07 -22.02 1.17
C LEU A 532 22.41 -22.64 0.76
N LEU A 533 22.40 -23.68 -0.09
CA LEU A 533 23.60 -24.35 -0.58
C LEU A 533 24.00 -23.95 -2.01
N TYR A 534 23.08 -23.36 -2.78
CA TYR A 534 23.32 -22.94 -4.15
C TYR A 534 24.37 -21.82 -4.20
N ASP A 535 25.30 -21.94 -5.14
CA ASP A 535 26.35 -20.95 -5.37
C ASP A 535 25.91 -19.97 -6.44
N PHE A 536 25.67 -18.72 -6.04
CA PHE A 536 25.22 -17.68 -6.94
C PHE A 536 26.45 -16.93 -7.49
N ASN A 537 26.70 -17.10 -8.80
CA ASN A 537 27.81 -16.44 -9.49
C ASN A 537 27.53 -14.95 -9.82
N LYS A 538 26.64 -14.29 -9.06
CA LYS A 538 26.27 -12.90 -9.26
C LYS A 538 25.78 -12.27 -7.96
N HIS A 539 25.94 -10.96 -7.89
CA HIS A 539 25.41 -10.10 -6.84
C HIS A 539 24.08 -9.50 -7.29
N TYR A 540 23.13 -9.35 -6.35
CA TYR A 540 21.77 -8.89 -6.63
C TYR A 540 21.58 -7.46 -6.13
N ASP A 541 20.74 -6.70 -6.82
CA ASP A 541 20.32 -5.37 -6.35
C ASP A 541 19.31 -5.50 -5.20
N LEU A 542 18.46 -6.52 -5.26
CA LEU A 542 17.44 -6.79 -4.25
C LEU A 542 17.27 -8.29 -4.02
N VAL A 543 17.29 -8.71 -2.76
CA VAL A 543 16.74 -10.01 -2.34
C VAL A 543 15.45 -9.75 -1.57
N ILE A 544 14.36 -10.39 -1.98
CA ILE A 544 13.05 -10.20 -1.38
C ILE A 544 12.31 -11.53 -1.20
N GLY A 545 11.63 -11.72 -0.07
CA GLY A 545 10.77 -12.89 0.09
C GLY A 545 10.25 -13.15 1.50
N ASN A 546 9.55 -14.28 1.64
CA ASN A 546 9.08 -14.82 2.90
C ASN A 546 9.69 -16.23 3.10
N PRO A 547 10.87 -16.35 3.75
CA PRO A 547 11.53 -17.62 3.93
C PRO A 547 10.76 -18.54 4.88
N PRO A 548 11.00 -19.86 4.86
CA PRO A 548 10.38 -20.78 5.80
C PRO A 548 10.83 -20.50 7.24
N PHE A 549 9.91 -20.57 8.22
CA PHE A 549 10.22 -20.35 9.64
C PHE A 549 10.44 -21.66 10.43
N SER A 550 10.71 -22.76 9.73
CA SER A 550 10.92 -24.08 10.33
C SER A 550 12.19 -24.13 11.21
N LYS A 551 12.18 -25.01 12.20
CA LYS A 551 13.35 -25.29 13.06
C LYS A 551 13.93 -26.66 12.71
N LEU A 552 15.19 -26.69 12.28
CA LEU A 552 15.90 -27.91 11.94
C LEU A 552 16.49 -28.59 13.18
N LYS A 553 16.80 -29.88 13.08
CA LYS A 553 17.63 -30.55 14.10
C LYS A 553 19.07 -30.04 13.98
N SER A 554 19.80 -29.98 15.09
CA SER A 554 21.16 -29.41 15.13
C SER A 554 22.15 -30.05 14.15
N LYS A 555 22.03 -31.37 13.90
CA LYS A 555 22.88 -32.06 12.91
C LYS A 555 22.60 -31.58 11.48
N ASP A 556 21.33 -31.34 11.14
CA ASP A 556 20.91 -30.93 9.80
C ASP A 556 21.19 -29.45 9.55
N ALA A 557 21.13 -28.61 10.60
CA ALA A 557 21.49 -27.19 10.54
C ALA A 557 22.98 -26.95 10.25
N ALA A 558 23.87 -27.83 10.72
CA ALA A 558 25.31 -27.62 10.67
C ALA A 558 25.86 -27.37 9.25
N LYS A 559 25.29 -28.02 8.22
CA LYS A 559 25.72 -27.81 6.82
C LYS A 559 25.35 -26.42 6.29
N TYR A 560 24.21 -25.88 6.71
CA TYR A 560 23.72 -24.56 6.29
C TYR A 560 24.47 -23.43 7.00
N LEU A 561 24.87 -23.67 8.23
CA LEU A 561 25.59 -22.71 9.07
C LEU A 561 27.05 -22.49 8.66
N LYS A 562 27.60 -23.22 7.67
CA LYS A 562 29.04 -23.17 7.36
C LYS A 562 29.54 -21.75 7.08
N ASN A 563 28.75 -20.94 6.37
CA ASN A 563 29.12 -19.57 5.98
C ASN A 563 28.48 -18.48 6.86
N ASN A 564 27.52 -18.83 7.72
CA ASN A 564 26.82 -17.88 8.59
C ASN A 564 27.71 -17.35 9.72
N ILE A 565 27.46 -16.12 10.16
CA ILE A 565 28.07 -15.55 11.37
C ILE A 565 27.43 -16.18 12.60
N ASN A 566 26.10 -16.28 12.63
CA ASN A 566 25.41 -16.99 13.68
C ASN A 566 25.53 -18.51 13.50
N LYS A 567 26.28 -19.18 14.38
CA LYS A 567 26.44 -20.65 14.38
C LYS A 567 25.51 -21.38 15.37
N GLU A 568 24.68 -20.65 16.10
CA GLU A 568 23.88 -21.19 17.22
C GLU A 568 22.43 -21.44 16.83
N THR A 569 21.95 -20.74 15.80
CA THR A 569 20.57 -20.86 15.33
C THR A 569 20.29 -22.17 14.60
N THR A 570 19.07 -22.66 14.77
CA THR A 570 18.52 -23.79 14.01
C THR A 570 17.30 -23.41 13.19
N ASN A 571 16.96 -22.11 13.14
CA ASN A 571 15.78 -21.60 12.43
C ASN A 571 16.13 -21.25 10.98
N THR A 572 15.36 -21.76 10.03
CA THR A 572 15.66 -21.60 8.60
C THR A 572 15.59 -20.16 8.12
N PHE A 573 14.64 -19.36 8.61
CA PHE A 573 14.49 -17.95 8.19
C PHE A 573 15.76 -17.14 8.41
N GLU A 574 16.51 -17.47 9.46
CA GLU A 574 17.75 -16.80 9.81
C GLU A 574 18.85 -17.15 8.80
N PHE A 575 18.90 -18.41 8.35
CA PHE A 575 19.85 -18.84 7.33
C PHE A 575 19.64 -18.07 6.03
N PHE A 576 18.38 -17.88 5.64
CA PHE A 576 18.02 -17.06 4.48
C PHE A 576 18.38 -15.59 4.69
N LEU A 577 18.19 -15.04 5.89
CA LEU A 577 18.53 -13.65 6.21
C LEU A 577 20.01 -13.34 6.07
N GLU A 578 20.87 -14.13 6.72
CA GLU A 578 22.30 -13.89 6.58
C GLU A 578 22.77 -14.13 5.15
N LYS A 579 22.28 -15.17 4.46
CA LYS A 579 22.65 -15.41 3.06
C LYS A 579 22.20 -14.28 2.14
N ALA A 580 20.98 -13.78 2.28
CA ALA A 580 20.47 -12.64 1.51
C ALA A 580 21.38 -11.42 1.67
N MET A 581 21.77 -11.09 2.91
CA MET A 581 22.66 -9.97 3.20
C MET A 581 24.05 -10.08 2.57
N THR A 582 24.51 -11.30 2.26
CA THR A 582 25.77 -11.53 1.54
C THR A 582 25.64 -11.45 0.03
N LEU A 583 24.43 -11.64 -0.50
CA LEU A 583 24.18 -11.74 -1.94
C LEU A 583 23.63 -10.46 -2.56
N SER A 584 23.20 -9.48 -1.78
CA SER A 584 22.55 -8.29 -2.33
C SER A 584 22.93 -6.97 -1.70
N ASP A 585 22.70 -5.90 -2.47
CA ASP A 585 22.76 -4.50 -2.03
C ASP A 585 21.61 -4.15 -1.07
N TYR A 586 20.44 -4.74 -1.28
CA TYR A 586 19.25 -4.52 -0.46
C TYR A 586 18.52 -5.83 -0.13
N VAL A 587 18.01 -5.95 1.08
CA VAL A 587 17.24 -7.11 1.56
C VAL A 587 15.90 -6.67 2.10
N VAL A 588 14.82 -7.28 1.61
CA VAL A 588 13.45 -7.11 2.13
C VAL A 588 12.91 -8.47 2.54
N MET A 589 12.83 -8.74 3.84
CA MET A 589 12.46 -10.08 4.28
C MET A 589 11.53 -10.11 5.47
N ILE A 590 10.49 -10.95 5.33
CA ILE A 590 9.60 -11.27 6.43
C ILE A 590 10.31 -12.24 7.38
N THR A 591 10.29 -11.91 8.67
CA THR A 591 10.90 -12.73 9.72
C THR A 591 9.98 -12.81 10.93
N PRO A 592 10.10 -13.86 11.76
CA PRO A 592 9.49 -13.85 13.08
C PRO A 592 10.01 -12.68 13.92
N LYS A 593 9.10 -11.98 14.61
CA LYS A 593 9.43 -10.89 15.56
C LYS A 593 10.40 -11.31 16.66
N ALA A 594 10.52 -12.63 16.89
CA ALA A 594 11.49 -13.26 17.76
C ALA A 594 12.95 -12.88 17.46
N VAL A 595 13.28 -12.47 16.22
CA VAL A 595 14.62 -11.97 15.84
C VAL A 595 15.07 -10.80 16.71
N LEU A 596 14.13 -9.95 17.17
CA LEU A 596 14.42 -8.76 17.96
C LEU A 596 14.91 -9.06 19.38
N ASN A 597 14.49 -10.20 19.95
CA ASN A 597 14.68 -10.47 21.37
C ASN A 597 15.22 -11.86 21.72
N THR A 598 15.05 -12.89 20.90
CA THR A 598 15.49 -14.24 21.30
C THR A 598 17.03 -14.30 21.38
N PRO A 599 17.63 -14.87 22.45
CA PRO A 599 19.07 -14.98 22.60
C PRO A 599 19.77 -15.69 21.44
N GLU A 600 19.12 -16.69 20.86
CA GLU A 600 19.56 -17.45 19.68
C GLU A 600 19.94 -16.54 18.49
N PHE A 601 19.36 -15.34 18.39
CA PHE A 601 19.61 -14.39 17.29
C PHE A 601 20.51 -13.21 17.68
N ARG A 602 21.23 -13.27 18.81
CA ARG A 602 22.11 -12.16 19.24
C ARG A 602 23.16 -11.83 18.18
N LYS A 603 23.84 -12.84 17.63
CA LYS A 603 24.86 -12.66 16.57
C LYS A 603 24.26 -12.07 15.29
N THR A 604 23.08 -12.55 14.89
CA THR A 604 22.34 -12.01 13.75
C THR A 604 21.97 -10.54 13.97
N ARG A 605 21.50 -10.18 15.17
CA ARG A 605 21.22 -8.78 15.53
C ARG A 605 22.48 -7.94 15.51
N ASP A 606 23.59 -8.42 16.07
CA ASP A 606 24.86 -7.68 16.05
C ASP A 606 25.30 -7.38 14.60
N LEU A 607 25.13 -8.33 13.67
CA LEU A 607 25.36 -8.13 12.24
C LEU A 607 24.41 -7.08 11.65
N LEU A 608 23.10 -7.24 11.83
CA LEU A 608 22.09 -6.31 11.30
C LEU A 608 22.29 -4.88 11.83
N ALA A 609 22.71 -4.73 13.09
CA ALA A 609 23.00 -3.42 13.69
C ALA A 609 24.15 -2.67 13.00
N THR A 610 25.00 -3.36 12.22
CA THR A 610 26.08 -2.74 11.42
C THR A 610 25.63 -2.24 10.05
N LYS A 611 24.43 -2.64 9.62
CA LYS A 611 23.83 -2.28 8.33
C LYS A 611 22.75 -1.23 8.54
N LYS A 612 22.37 -0.50 7.49
CA LYS A 612 21.28 0.46 7.57
C LYS A 612 19.95 -0.26 7.47
N ILE A 613 19.14 -0.18 8.53
CA ILE A 613 17.77 -0.67 8.55
C ILE A 613 16.88 0.54 8.27
N ASP A 614 16.43 0.66 7.02
CA ASP A 614 15.56 1.77 6.62
C ASP A 614 14.19 1.67 7.30
N CYS A 615 13.61 0.46 7.31
CA CYS A 615 12.26 0.23 7.81
C CYS A 615 12.13 -1.12 8.54
N ILE A 616 11.32 -1.13 9.60
CA ILE A 616 10.80 -2.32 10.26
C ILE A 616 9.27 -2.22 10.27
N GLN A 617 8.61 -3.06 9.49
CA GLN A 617 7.14 -3.17 9.54
C GLN A 617 6.74 -4.27 10.54
N ASP A 618 6.03 -3.89 11.60
CA ASP A 618 5.52 -4.80 12.64
C ASP A 618 4.05 -5.12 12.40
N TYR A 619 3.81 -6.34 11.91
CA TYR A 619 2.47 -6.85 11.64
C TYR A 619 1.80 -7.44 12.89
N GLY A 620 2.58 -7.67 13.97
CA GLY A 620 2.12 -8.34 15.19
C GLY A 620 1.44 -9.66 14.89
N GLU A 621 0.31 -9.93 15.58
CA GLU A 621 -0.52 -11.12 15.34
C GLU A 621 -1.45 -11.00 14.13
N ASN A 622 -1.56 -9.82 13.54
CA ASN A 622 -2.43 -9.56 12.39
C ASN A 622 -1.77 -9.88 11.04
N GLY A 623 -0.49 -10.24 11.03
CA GLY A 623 0.25 -10.56 9.81
C GLY A 623 -0.33 -11.78 9.10
N PHE A 624 -0.32 -12.94 9.75
CA PHE A 624 -0.72 -14.21 9.14
C PHE A 624 -1.90 -14.82 9.90
N ARG A 625 -3.07 -14.88 9.25
CA ARG A 625 -4.29 -15.47 9.83
C ARG A 625 -4.08 -16.96 10.10
N GLY A 626 -4.45 -17.43 11.29
CA GLY A 626 -4.35 -18.85 11.67
C GLY A 626 -2.97 -19.28 12.16
N VAL A 627 -2.04 -18.33 12.30
CA VAL A 627 -0.65 -18.59 12.67
C VAL A 627 -0.35 -17.95 14.03
N LEU A 628 0.18 -18.72 14.97
CA LEU A 628 0.54 -18.23 16.30
C LEU A 628 1.97 -17.67 16.36
N VAL A 629 2.38 -16.92 15.34
CA VAL A 629 3.71 -16.30 15.24
C VAL A 629 3.55 -14.83 14.89
N GLU A 630 4.14 -13.97 15.70
CA GLU A 630 4.23 -12.53 15.39
C GLU A 630 5.34 -12.31 14.37
N THR A 631 5.07 -11.49 13.37
CA THR A 631 5.98 -11.29 12.23
C THR A 631 6.30 -9.83 12.01
N ILE A 632 7.50 -9.59 11.50
CA ILE A 632 7.96 -8.29 11.05
C ILE A 632 8.53 -8.42 9.63
N CYS A 633 8.61 -7.33 8.88
CA CYS A 633 9.43 -7.25 7.67
C CYS A 633 10.59 -6.28 7.91
N LEU A 634 11.79 -6.72 7.56
CA LEU A 634 13.02 -5.93 7.66
C LEU A 634 13.42 -5.43 6.27
N PHE A 635 13.69 -4.13 6.17
CA PHE A 635 14.21 -3.46 4.98
C PHE A 635 15.64 -3.00 5.29
N VAL A 636 16.62 -3.69 4.71
CA VAL A 636 18.03 -3.55 5.07
C VAL A 636 18.86 -3.22 3.83
N ASP A 637 19.49 -2.05 3.84
CA ASP A 637 20.55 -1.69 2.91
C ASP A 637 21.89 -2.24 3.45
N THR A 638 22.52 -3.10 2.68
CA THR A 638 23.74 -3.82 3.10
C THR A 638 25.02 -3.01 2.84
N ASN A 639 24.94 -1.94 2.06
CA ASN A 639 26.06 -1.09 1.66
C ASN A 639 26.15 0.17 2.54
N GLU A 640 25.03 0.65 3.06
CA GLU A 640 25.00 1.84 3.89
C GLU A 640 25.21 1.57 5.39
N LYS A 641 25.68 2.60 6.10
CA LYS A 641 25.87 2.58 7.55
C LYS A 641 24.57 2.95 8.27
N PRO A 642 24.36 2.45 9.50
CA PRO A 642 23.20 2.79 10.33
C PRO A 642 22.97 4.30 10.46
N ASN A 643 21.73 4.73 10.30
CA ASN A 643 21.32 6.12 10.56
C ASN A 643 20.00 6.15 11.34
N GLU A 644 18.89 6.47 10.69
CA GLU A 644 17.54 6.43 11.24
C GLU A 644 16.81 5.21 10.68
N THR A 645 15.94 4.64 11.51
CA THR A 645 15.07 3.52 11.18
C THR A 645 13.63 3.94 11.41
N LYS A 646 12.80 3.71 10.39
CA LYS A 646 11.36 3.85 10.47
C LYS A 646 10.75 2.56 11.01
N VAL A 647 9.83 2.65 11.96
CA VAL A 647 9.09 1.52 12.54
C VAL A 647 7.61 1.76 12.30
N GLU A 648 6.96 0.86 11.56
CA GLU A 648 5.53 0.94 11.24
C GLU A 648 4.77 -0.21 11.92
N SER A 649 3.89 0.13 12.86
CA SER A 649 3.07 -0.85 13.56
C SER A 649 1.66 -0.89 12.98
N LEU A 650 1.30 -2.01 12.36
CA LEU A 650 -0.06 -2.22 11.87
C LEU A 650 -1.05 -2.46 13.00
N THR A 651 -0.61 -3.11 14.09
CA THR A 651 -1.44 -3.38 15.27
C THR A 651 -1.71 -2.13 16.09
N LEU A 652 -0.70 -1.27 16.27
CA LEU A 652 -0.84 -0.01 17.01
C LEU A 652 -1.29 1.17 16.13
N LYS A 653 -1.39 0.97 14.80
CA LYS A 653 -1.65 2.02 13.79
C LYS A 653 -0.73 3.24 14.00
N LYS A 654 0.57 2.97 14.16
CA LYS A 654 1.56 3.99 14.55
C LYS A 654 2.83 3.85 13.72
N THR A 655 3.37 4.99 13.29
CA THR A 655 4.70 5.09 12.69
C THR A 655 5.63 5.90 13.58
N VAL A 656 6.87 5.44 13.75
CA VAL A 656 7.90 6.12 14.56
C VAL A 656 9.20 6.13 13.77
N VAL A 657 9.91 7.24 13.75
CA VAL A 657 11.27 7.32 13.18
C VAL A 657 12.23 7.58 14.34
N GLN A 658 13.27 6.76 14.45
CA GLN A 658 14.25 6.82 15.53
C GLN A 658 15.66 6.59 15.00
N LYS A 659 16.67 7.08 15.73
CA LYS A 659 18.06 6.69 15.45
C LYS A 659 18.21 5.18 15.62
N GLN A 660 18.78 4.47 14.66
CA GLN A 660 18.93 3.02 14.72
C GLN A 660 19.71 2.60 15.97
N LYS A 661 20.81 3.31 16.29
CA LYS A 661 21.61 3.05 17.50
C LYS A 661 20.82 3.18 18.82
N TYR A 662 19.74 3.96 18.82
CA TYR A 662 18.90 4.19 20.00
C TYR A 662 17.97 3.01 20.26
N ILE A 663 17.42 2.40 19.20
CA ILE A 663 16.54 1.23 19.29
C ILE A 663 17.30 -0.10 19.30
N THR A 664 18.57 -0.11 18.85
CA THR A 664 19.49 -1.27 18.84
C THR A 664 20.54 -1.22 19.95
N ASP A 665 20.29 -0.40 20.97
CA ASP A 665 21.20 -0.13 22.08
C ASP A 665 21.64 -1.40 22.81
N LYS A 666 22.95 -1.56 23.02
CA LYS A 666 23.58 -2.73 23.65
C LYS A 666 23.45 -2.73 25.17
N GLU A 667 23.04 -1.61 25.79
CA GLU A 667 22.73 -1.56 27.22
C GLU A 667 21.52 -2.44 27.57
N TYR A 668 20.63 -2.69 26.61
CA TYR A 668 19.46 -3.56 26.79
C TYR A 668 19.70 -4.93 26.15
N PRO A 669 19.04 -5.99 26.66
CA PRO A 669 19.29 -7.34 26.16
C PRO A 669 18.64 -7.61 24.79
N TYR A 670 17.72 -6.75 24.34
CA TYR A 670 16.99 -6.83 23.08
C TYR A 670 16.97 -5.48 22.38
N TRP A 671 16.60 -5.49 21.10
CA TRP A 671 16.20 -4.25 20.43
C TRP A 671 14.83 -3.80 20.91
N ILE A 672 14.68 -2.51 21.20
CA ILE A 672 13.43 -1.90 21.68
C ILE A 672 12.94 -0.92 20.61
N ILE A 673 12.24 -1.44 19.61
CA ILE A 673 11.84 -0.69 18.40
C ILE A 673 10.81 0.42 18.69
N TYR A 674 10.17 0.39 19.87
CA TYR A 674 9.21 1.42 20.32
C TYR A 674 9.76 2.32 21.44
N ARG A 675 11.08 2.29 21.70
CA ARG A 675 11.75 3.12 22.72
C ARG A 675 11.45 4.60 22.48
N ASN A 676 11.25 5.35 23.57
CA ASN A 676 10.95 6.78 23.54
C ASN A 676 11.33 7.44 24.89
N ASP A 677 11.19 8.76 24.97
CA ASP A 677 11.54 9.55 26.16
C ASP A 677 10.83 9.08 27.43
N PHE A 678 9.58 8.61 27.33
CA PHE A 678 8.86 8.03 28.47
C PHE A 678 9.59 6.77 28.98
N PHE A 679 9.96 5.86 28.09
CA PHE A 679 10.72 4.67 28.45
C PHE A 679 12.05 5.03 29.12
N ASP A 680 12.79 6.01 28.58
CA ASP A 680 14.08 6.43 29.12
C ASP A 680 13.94 7.05 30.52
N GLY A 681 12.92 7.89 30.74
CA GLY A 681 12.64 8.48 32.04
C GLY A 681 12.28 7.45 33.12
N ILE A 682 11.63 6.33 32.75
CA ILE A 682 11.48 5.19 33.67
C ILE A 682 12.81 4.47 33.86
N SER A 683 13.50 4.17 32.75
CA SER A 683 14.75 3.40 32.73
C SER A 683 15.83 4.01 33.63
N GLN A 684 15.97 5.33 33.67
CA GLN A 684 16.95 6.02 34.52
C GLN A 684 16.67 5.85 36.02
N ARG A 685 15.40 5.65 36.41
CA ARG A 685 14.97 5.43 37.80
C ARG A 685 15.05 3.97 38.24
N LEU A 686 15.34 3.05 37.32
CA LEU A 686 15.42 1.63 37.59
C LEU A 686 16.87 1.14 37.60
N ASP A 687 17.13 0.17 38.47
CA ASP A 687 18.37 -0.62 38.50
C ASP A 687 18.05 -2.03 37.95
N PHE A 688 18.53 -2.31 36.73
CA PHE A 688 18.17 -3.49 35.96
C PHE A 688 19.00 -4.73 36.31
N ASP A 689 18.63 -5.86 35.72
CA ASP A 689 19.38 -7.13 35.77
C ASP A 689 19.58 -7.72 37.18
N LYS A 690 18.70 -7.39 38.13
CA LYS A 690 18.79 -7.84 39.53
C LYS A 690 18.32 -9.26 39.81
N PHE A 691 17.61 -9.87 38.87
CA PHE A 691 16.97 -11.16 39.08
C PHE A 691 17.40 -12.17 38.01
N THR A 692 17.50 -13.44 38.42
CA THR A 692 17.29 -14.60 37.54
C THR A 692 15.85 -15.08 37.70
N VAL A 693 15.40 -15.98 36.83
CA VAL A 693 14.02 -16.49 36.88
C VAL A 693 13.98 -18.00 36.87
N PHE A 694 13.08 -18.55 37.67
CA PHE A 694 12.62 -19.92 37.56
C PHE A 694 11.15 -19.94 37.12
N ARG A 695 10.84 -20.80 36.14
CA ARG A 695 9.48 -21.06 35.70
C ARG A 695 9.25 -22.56 35.68
N ASP A 696 8.27 -23.00 36.46
CA ASP A 696 7.90 -24.40 36.50
C ASP A 696 7.28 -24.87 35.16
N ARG A 697 7.49 -26.15 34.84
CA ARG A 697 6.84 -26.84 33.72
C ARG A 697 6.28 -28.20 34.13
N GLN A 698 6.46 -28.61 35.40
CA GLN A 698 6.14 -29.95 35.88
C GLN A 698 4.77 -30.02 36.56
N ILE A 699 4.28 -28.91 37.14
CA ILE A 699 2.98 -28.83 37.81
C ILE A 699 1.91 -28.46 36.78
N THR A 700 0.99 -29.38 36.54
CA THR A 700 -0.09 -29.28 35.56
C THR A 700 -1.41 -29.74 36.17
N ASN A 701 -2.52 -29.60 35.45
CA ASN A 701 -3.82 -30.04 35.97
C ASN A 701 -3.88 -31.55 36.26
N SER A 702 -3.01 -32.38 35.66
CA SER A 702 -3.02 -33.83 35.87
C SER A 702 -2.42 -34.27 37.20
N ASN A 703 -1.60 -33.43 37.84
CA ASN A 703 -0.97 -33.72 39.14
C ASN A 703 -1.40 -32.74 40.25
N THR A 704 -2.51 -32.04 40.04
CA THR A 704 -3.14 -31.16 41.04
C THR A 704 -4.61 -31.54 41.24
N THR A 705 -5.16 -31.24 42.42
CA THR A 705 -6.59 -31.39 42.75
C THR A 705 -7.20 -30.05 43.18
N GLN A 706 -8.52 -29.90 43.06
CA GLN A 706 -9.25 -28.75 43.62
C GLN A 706 -9.58 -28.94 45.11
N ASP A 707 -9.51 -30.17 45.61
CA ASP A 707 -9.83 -30.50 46.99
C ASP A 707 -8.66 -30.19 47.93
N LYS A 708 -8.95 -29.43 48.98
CA LYS A 708 -7.98 -29.11 50.04
C LYS A 708 -7.82 -30.30 50.99
N GLY A 709 -6.91 -31.21 50.65
CA GLY A 709 -6.51 -32.34 51.51
C GLY A 709 -5.59 -31.93 52.67
N LYS A 710 -5.48 -32.79 53.70
CA LYS A 710 -4.63 -32.54 54.89
C LYS A 710 -3.13 -32.45 54.60
N ASP A 711 -2.64 -33.15 53.56
CA ASP A 711 -1.22 -33.21 53.18
C ASP A 711 -0.94 -32.61 51.79
N CYS A 712 -1.63 -31.52 51.45
CA CYS A 712 -1.48 -30.84 50.18
C CYS A 712 -0.91 -29.42 50.35
N LEU A 713 -0.02 -29.03 49.45
CA LEU A 713 0.45 -27.66 49.28
C LEU A 713 -0.45 -26.92 48.29
N ARG A 714 -0.74 -25.65 48.58
CA ARG A 714 -1.48 -24.79 47.66
C ARG A 714 -0.61 -24.43 46.46
N VAL A 715 -1.17 -24.56 45.26
CA VAL A 715 -0.54 -24.16 44.00
C VAL A 715 -1.00 -22.76 43.62
N ILE A 716 -0.10 -21.79 43.69
CA ILE A 716 -0.33 -20.40 43.28
C ILE A 716 -0.23 -20.30 41.77
N LYS A 717 -1.28 -19.74 41.18
CA LYS A 717 -1.40 -19.45 39.75
C LYS A 717 -1.52 -17.95 39.52
N SER A 718 -1.39 -17.51 38.27
CA SER A 718 -1.31 -16.10 37.92
C SER A 718 -2.46 -15.25 38.47
N ARG A 719 -3.68 -15.78 38.52
CA ARG A 719 -4.86 -15.04 39.06
C ARG A 719 -4.92 -15.02 40.58
N ASN A 720 -4.21 -15.92 41.27
CA ASN A 720 -4.16 -15.91 42.73
C ASN A 720 -3.37 -14.73 43.28
N ILE A 721 -2.52 -14.08 42.49
CA ILE A 721 -1.83 -12.86 42.90
C ILE A 721 -2.74 -11.67 42.57
N SER A 722 -3.14 -10.89 43.59
CA SER A 722 -3.98 -9.69 43.44
C SER A 722 -3.39 -8.71 42.41
N ASP A 723 -4.22 -7.82 41.82
CA ASP A 723 -3.76 -6.92 40.75
C ASP A 723 -2.69 -5.92 41.23
N ASP A 724 -2.69 -5.57 42.51
CA ASP A 724 -1.68 -4.74 43.16
C ASP A 724 -0.44 -5.54 43.64
N GLY A 725 -0.53 -6.87 43.70
CA GLY A 725 0.55 -7.76 44.16
C GLY A 725 0.69 -7.86 45.68
N LYS A 726 -0.29 -7.40 46.47
CA LYS A 726 -0.21 -7.40 47.94
C LYS A 726 -0.68 -8.70 48.58
N GLU A 727 -1.63 -9.39 47.95
CA GLU A 727 -2.32 -10.51 48.58
C GLU A 727 -2.42 -11.74 47.66
N ILE A 728 -2.46 -12.92 48.28
CA ILE A 728 -2.88 -14.15 47.61
C ILE A 728 -4.39 -14.29 47.81
N ILE A 729 -5.15 -14.24 46.71
CA ILE A 729 -6.61 -14.32 46.71
C ILE A 729 -7.11 -15.75 46.48
N ASP A 730 -8.12 -16.11 47.24
CA ASP A 730 -8.90 -17.34 47.08
C ASP A 730 -9.92 -17.17 45.95
N ILE A 731 -9.92 -18.12 45.01
CA ILE A 731 -10.79 -18.08 43.84
C ILE A 731 -11.52 -19.42 43.73
N PRO A 732 -12.83 -19.47 44.08
CA PRO A 732 -13.64 -20.69 43.99
C PRO A 732 -13.57 -21.32 42.59
N GLY A 733 -13.32 -22.63 42.53
CA GLY A 733 -13.21 -23.39 41.28
C GLY A 733 -11.94 -23.12 40.46
N TYR A 734 -11.07 -22.20 40.90
CA TYR A 734 -9.77 -21.96 40.29
C TYR A 734 -8.62 -22.42 41.18
N ASP A 735 -8.76 -22.36 42.51
CA ASP A 735 -7.72 -22.84 43.42
C ASP A 735 -7.40 -24.32 43.20
N SER A 736 -6.11 -24.65 43.33
CA SER A 736 -5.59 -26.00 43.15
C SER A 736 -4.51 -26.33 44.17
N TYR A 737 -4.37 -27.61 44.49
CA TYR A 737 -3.51 -28.15 45.52
C TYR A 737 -2.75 -29.37 44.98
N ILE A 738 -1.53 -29.60 45.47
CA ILE A 738 -0.69 -30.73 45.09
C ILE A 738 -0.26 -31.50 46.34
N LYS A 739 -0.27 -32.83 46.28
CA LYS A 739 0.18 -33.67 47.40
C LYS A 739 1.66 -33.43 47.70
N LYS A 740 2.01 -33.39 48.99
CA LYS A 740 3.37 -33.10 49.45
C LYS A 740 4.41 -34.07 48.88
N ASP A 741 4.15 -35.38 48.93
CA ASP A 741 5.08 -36.41 48.41
C ASP A 741 5.34 -36.26 46.89
N THR A 742 4.34 -35.75 46.16
CA THR A 742 4.47 -35.52 44.72
C THR A 742 5.31 -34.29 44.42
N VAL A 743 5.07 -33.18 45.11
CA VAL A 743 5.75 -31.91 44.84
C VAL A 743 7.18 -31.88 45.35
N GLU A 744 7.52 -32.63 46.41
CA GLU A 744 8.88 -32.75 46.95
C GLU A 744 9.92 -33.20 45.91
N ASN A 745 9.48 -34.00 44.93
CA ASN A 745 10.30 -34.48 43.82
C ASN A 745 10.39 -33.49 42.65
N LEU A 746 9.74 -32.32 42.73
CA LEU A 746 9.67 -31.32 41.66
C LEU A 746 10.61 -30.15 41.92
N SER A 747 11.13 -29.56 40.84
CA SER A 747 12.10 -28.46 40.89
C SER A 747 11.57 -27.20 41.60
N ALA A 748 10.25 -27.01 41.61
CA ALA A 748 9.58 -25.88 42.24
C ALA A 748 9.61 -25.94 43.78
N TYR A 749 9.79 -27.14 44.37
CA TYR A 749 9.71 -27.34 45.81
C TYR A 749 10.77 -26.57 46.59
N LYS A 750 11.96 -26.39 46.01
CA LYS A 750 13.07 -25.64 46.63
C LYS A 750 12.75 -24.18 46.96
N PHE A 751 11.65 -23.65 46.43
CA PHE A 751 11.18 -22.29 46.72
C PHE A 751 10.07 -22.24 47.78
N VAL A 752 9.50 -23.37 48.19
CA VAL A 752 8.44 -23.39 49.22
C VAL A 752 8.99 -22.79 50.52
N GLY A 753 8.29 -21.79 51.07
CA GLY A 753 8.70 -21.08 52.28
C GLY A 753 9.92 -20.16 52.15
N ASN A 754 10.56 -20.06 50.98
CA ASN A 754 11.74 -19.23 50.80
C ASN A 754 11.38 -17.74 50.62
N GLN A 755 11.59 -16.94 51.66
CA GLN A 755 11.28 -15.50 51.66
C GLN A 755 12.29 -14.61 50.93
N ASN A 756 13.38 -15.19 50.41
CA ASN A 756 14.41 -14.49 49.63
C ASN A 756 14.10 -14.47 48.13
N VAL A 757 12.98 -15.05 47.70
CA VAL A 757 12.51 -15.00 46.31
C VAL A 757 11.18 -14.28 46.20
N TYR A 758 10.86 -13.83 44.99
CA TYR A 758 9.64 -13.10 44.70
C TYR A 758 8.81 -13.82 43.65
N LEU A 759 7.51 -13.66 43.72
CA LEU A 759 6.57 -14.26 42.78
C LEU A 759 6.02 -13.18 41.85
N THR A 760 5.99 -13.46 40.56
CA THR A 760 5.36 -12.59 39.57
C THR A 760 4.52 -13.39 38.58
N PRO A 761 3.33 -12.93 38.21
CA PRO A 761 2.52 -13.53 37.15
C PRO A 761 3.29 -13.56 35.82
N ASN A 762 3.24 -14.71 35.14
CA ASN A 762 3.84 -14.92 33.84
C ASN A 762 2.83 -14.63 32.71
N MET A 763 3.33 -14.39 31.48
CA MET A 763 2.51 -14.21 30.27
C MET A 763 1.51 -13.04 30.35
N THR A 764 1.91 -11.91 30.93
CA THR A 764 1.02 -10.76 31.11
C THR A 764 1.72 -9.41 31.01
N TYR A 765 0.97 -8.39 30.57
CA TYR A 765 1.33 -6.98 30.67
C TYR A 765 0.89 -6.32 31.99
N LYS A 766 0.50 -7.13 32.96
CA LYS A 766 0.22 -6.70 34.33
C LYS A 766 1.25 -7.30 35.29
N PRO A 767 2.55 -6.94 35.14
CA PRO A 767 3.54 -7.29 36.15
C PRO A 767 3.05 -6.80 37.52
N ARG A 768 3.38 -7.60 38.52
CA ARG A 768 3.22 -7.34 39.95
C ARG A 768 4.09 -8.34 40.67
N VAL A 769 4.72 -7.91 41.75
CA VAL A 769 5.75 -8.67 42.43
C VAL A 769 5.37 -8.75 43.89
N MET A 770 5.38 -9.96 44.42
CA MET A 770 5.13 -10.19 45.85
C MET A 770 6.23 -11.03 46.45
N ARG A 771 6.49 -10.84 47.74
CA ARG A 771 7.41 -11.71 48.48
C ARG A 771 6.79 -13.11 48.60
N ASN A 772 7.61 -14.13 48.39
CA ASN A 772 7.17 -15.49 48.63
C ASN A 772 7.12 -15.78 50.13
N SER A 773 5.95 -15.60 50.74
CA SER A 773 5.73 -15.82 52.17
C SER A 773 4.61 -16.83 52.36
N GLY A 774 4.93 -18.12 52.37
CA GLY A 774 3.94 -19.16 52.67
C GLY A 774 4.41 -20.58 52.37
N ASN A 775 3.64 -21.54 52.88
CA ASN A 775 3.77 -22.96 52.53
C ASN A 775 3.02 -23.23 51.21
N VAL A 776 3.47 -22.58 50.14
CA VAL A 776 2.83 -22.58 48.82
C VAL A 776 3.86 -22.90 47.73
N VAL A 777 3.40 -23.46 46.61
CA VAL A 777 4.22 -23.75 45.43
C VAL A 777 3.62 -23.04 44.22
N VAL A 778 4.41 -22.76 43.18
CA VAL A 778 3.94 -22.11 41.95
C VAL A 778 3.93 -23.07 40.78
N ASN A 779 2.99 -22.90 39.85
CA ASN A 779 3.06 -23.56 38.53
C ASN A 779 3.63 -22.62 37.45
N GLY A 780 3.70 -23.08 36.20
CA GLY A 780 4.24 -22.30 35.08
C GLY A 780 3.54 -20.98 34.73
N SER A 781 2.38 -20.67 35.33
CA SER A 781 1.71 -19.37 35.18
C SER A 781 2.26 -18.29 36.11
N VAL A 782 3.14 -18.63 37.05
CA VAL A 782 3.84 -17.70 37.94
C VAL A 782 5.34 -17.97 37.82
N ALA A 783 6.10 -16.91 37.61
CA ALA A 783 7.56 -16.94 37.60
C ALA A 783 8.09 -16.61 39.00
N VAL A 784 9.15 -17.30 39.40
CA VAL A 784 9.90 -17.02 40.63
C VAL A 784 11.10 -16.15 40.25
N LEU A 785 11.12 -14.91 40.72
CA LEU A 785 12.25 -14.00 40.59
C LEU A 785 13.24 -14.27 41.74
N ILE A 786 14.47 -14.59 41.37
CA ILE A 786 15.54 -14.96 42.28
C ILE A 786 16.60 -13.88 42.23
N PRO A 787 16.81 -13.10 43.30
CA PRO A 787 17.86 -12.08 43.32
C PRO A 787 19.24 -12.65 42.98
N LYS A 788 19.99 -11.96 42.10
CA LYS A 788 21.38 -12.33 41.77
C LYS A 788 22.34 -12.04 42.91
N GLU A 789 22.01 -11.02 43.70
CA GLU A 789 22.77 -10.56 44.85
C GLU A 789 21.88 -10.62 46.10
N LYS A 790 22.50 -10.56 47.29
CA LYS A 790 21.74 -10.55 48.55
C LYS A 790 21.02 -9.20 48.71
N MET A 791 19.77 -9.15 48.28
CA MET A 791 18.91 -7.96 48.38
C MET A 791 17.50 -8.31 48.86
N ALA A 792 16.81 -7.33 49.43
CA ALA A 792 15.42 -7.43 49.80
C ALA A 792 14.66 -6.20 49.29
N LEU A 793 13.63 -6.41 48.48
CA LEU A 793 12.73 -5.35 48.02
C LEU A 793 11.93 -4.76 49.18
N SER A 794 11.85 -3.43 49.21
CA SER A 794 10.90 -2.69 50.06
C SER A 794 9.47 -2.82 49.55
N GLU A 795 8.47 -2.52 50.39
CA GLU A 795 7.06 -2.55 49.98
C GLU A 795 6.80 -1.61 48.80
N ARG A 796 7.35 -0.39 48.86
CA ARG A 796 7.28 0.59 47.77
C ARG A 796 7.85 0.05 46.45
N GLN A 797 8.97 -0.68 46.49
CA GLN A 797 9.56 -1.28 45.30
C GLN A 797 8.68 -2.39 44.74
N MET A 798 8.08 -3.24 45.59
CA MET A 798 7.15 -4.28 45.15
C MET A 798 5.87 -3.70 44.53
N GLU A 799 5.30 -2.66 45.16
CA GLU A 799 4.13 -1.93 44.66
C GLU A 799 4.39 -1.24 43.31
N TYR A 800 5.61 -0.76 43.08
CA TYR A 800 5.94 -0.07 41.82
C TYR A 800 5.70 -0.93 40.58
N PHE A 801 5.95 -2.24 40.66
CA PHE A 801 5.75 -3.16 39.54
C PHE A 801 4.29 -3.22 39.07
N SER A 802 3.32 -2.99 39.95
CA SER A 802 1.89 -3.01 39.61
C SER A 802 1.34 -1.64 39.17
N SER A 803 2.15 -0.59 39.24
CA SER A 803 1.77 0.77 38.82
C SER A 803 1.45 0.89 37.34
N ALA A 804 0.59 1.85 36.97
CA ALA A 804 0.24 2.14 35.58
C ALA A 804 1.47 2.56 34.74
N GLU A 805 2.40 3.32 35.33
CA GLU A 805 3.63 3.74 34.64
C GLU A 805 4.55 2.54 34.33
N TYR A 806 4.74 1.63 35.29
CA TYR A 806 5.58 0.46 35.09
C TYR A 806 4.97 -0.50 34.07
N ARG A 807 3.65 -0.71 34.10
CA ARG A 807 2.94 -1.51 33.09
C ARG A 807 3.15 -0.96 31.68
N LYS A 808 3.04 0.37 31.50
CA LYS A 808 3.30 1.03 30.21
C LYS A 808 4.77 0.91 29.78
N PHE A 809 5.71 1.06 30.71
CA PHE A 809 7.14 0.82 30.46
C PHE A 809 7.39 -0.61 29.99
N TYR A 810 6.83 -1.60 30.71
CA TYR A 810 7.01 -3.00 30.41
C TYR A 810 6.41 -3.38 29.05
N GLN A 811 5.31 -2.76 28.64
CA GLN A 811 4.77 -2.91 27.29
C GLN A 811 5.77 -2.49 26.19
N ILE A 812 6.42 -1.33 26.37
CA ILE A 812 7.46 -0.84 25.45
C ILE A 812 8.68 -1.76 25.49
N ALA A 813 9.14 -2.15 26.69
CA ALA A 813 10.27 -3.05 26.89
C ALA A 813 10.13 -4.40 26.18
N ARG A 814 8.89 -4.87 26.04
CA ARG A 814 8.52 -6.12 25.36
C ARG A 814 8.11 -5.92 23.90
N ASN A 815 8.29 -4.72 23.34
CA ASN A 815 7.87 -4.35 21.99
C ASN A 815 6.40 -4.67 21.68
N TYR A 816 5.51 -4.56 22.68
CA TYR A 816 4.08 -4.89 22.54
C TYR A 816 3.81 -6.31 22.00
N GLN A 817 4.73 -7.27 22.19
CA GLN A 817 4.52 -8.68 21.83
C GLN A 817 3.31 -9.27 22.57
N THR A 818 2.46 -10.05 21.89
CA THR A 818 1.30 -10.71 22.52
C THR A 818 1.49 -12.22 22.70
N ARG A 819 2.39 -12.84 21.93
CA ARG A 819 2.60 -14.30 21.92
C ARG A 819 3.84 -14.73 22.69
N SER A 820 4.84 -13.87 22.81
CA SER A 820 6.09 -14.13 23.53
C SER A 820 6.21 -13.32 24.83
N LEU A 821 5.28 -13.52 25.76
CA LEU A 821 5.21 -12.77 27.04
C LEU A 821 5.82 -13.50 28.24
N ASN A 822 6.57 -14.56 28.00
CA ASN A 822 7.17 -15.32 29.08
C ASN A 822 8.21 -14.48 29.82
N VAL A 823 8.18 -14.55 31.16
CA VAL A 823 9.29 -14.12 31.99
C VAL A 823 10.37 -15.19 31.89
N ASP A 824 11.35 -14.95 31.03
CA ASP A 824 12.49 -15.82 30.75
C ASP A 824 13.82 -15.17 31.20
N ALA A 825 14.92 -15.90 30.99
CA ALA A 825 16.25 -15.49 31.41
C ALA A 825 16.72 -14.16 30.84
N THR A 826 16.05 -13.66 29.79
CA THR A 826 16.42 -12.41 29.12
C THR A 826 15.40 -11.31 29.39
N SER A 827 14.11 -11.64 29.49
CA SER A 827 13.06 -10.66 29.78
C SER A 827 13.09 -10.18 31.22
N VAL A 828 13.56 -11.04 32.13
CA VAL A 828 13.67 -10.75 33.56
C VAL A 828 14.60 -9.55 33.82
N PHE A 829 15.49 -9.22 32.88
CA PHE A 829 16.28 -8.00 32.89
C PHE A 829 15.44 -6.75 33.17
N PHE A 830 14.25 -6.67 32.57
CA PHE A 830 13.35 -5.51 32.69
C PHE A 830 12.60 -5.44 34.00
N TYR A 831 12.69 -6.46 34.87
CA TYR A 831 12.26 -6.37 36.27
C TYR A 831 13.24 -5.53 37.09
N GLY A 832 13.39 -4.26 36.68
CA GLY A 832 14.27 -3.29 37.31
C GLY A 832 13.73 -2.83 38.65
N VAL A 833 14.63 -2.69 39.62
CA VAL A 833 14.30 -2.25 40.98
C VAL A 833 14.34 -0.73 41.03
N LEU A 834 13.32 -0.10 41.60
CA LEU A 834 13.28 1.36 41.73
C LEU A 834 14.46 1.83 42.61
N LYS A 835 15.31 2.72 42.06
CA LYS A 835 16.40 3.38 42.80
C LYS A 835 15.78 4.18 43.93
N GLU A 836 16.20 3.92 45.16
CA GLU A 836 15.81 4.75 46.28
C GLU A 836 16.51 6.11 46.10
N CYS A 837 15.74 7.20 46.05
CA CYS A 837 16.34 8.52 46.05
C CYS A 837 17.20 8.64 47.31
N CYS A 838 18.50 8.91 47.15
CA CYS A 838 19.27 9.52 48.22
C CYS A 838 18.60 10.86 48.50
N ASN A 839 17.75 10.92 49.52
CA ASN A 839 17.34 12.19 50.09
C ASN A 839 18.62 12.84 50.62
N GLY A 840 19.13 13.85 49.91
CA GLY A 840 20.07 14.82 50.46
C GLY A 840 19.37 15.68 51.49
#